data_AF-A0A167I3E7-F1
#
_entry.id   AF-A0A167I3E7-F1
#
_cell.length_a   1.000
_cell.length_b   1.000
_cell.length_c   1.000
_cell.angle_alpha   90.00
_cell.angle_beta   90.00
_cell.angle_gamma   90.00
#
_symmetry.space_group_name_H-M   'P 1'
#
loop_
_entity.id
_entity.type
_entity.pdbx_description
1 polymer ?
#
loop_
_entity_poly.entity_id
_entity_poly.type
_entity_poly.pdbx_seq_one_letter_code
_entity_poly.pdbx_strand_id
1 'polypeptide(L)'
;MPSQPSSIPLSLVDDAPAQEGEFVRFEGSPFELFMPYPPAGDQPVAIDQLVDGVNDGEVFQTLLGVTGSGKTFTMANTIARLGRPAIVFAPNKTLAAQLYSEFREFFPKNAVEYFVSYYDYYQPEAYVPQRDLFIEKDSAINEHIEQMRLSCTKSILERRDVVIVATVSAIYGIGKPESYHKMVMLLRVGDKIGQRDLIAQLVRMQYARNEADFSRGKFRVRGDTIDVFPAEHSEMAIRIELFDDEVETLQLFDPLTGKVRQKIPRFTVYPSSHYVTPREQVLNAVELIKDELRERLSQLVGMGKLVEAQRLEQRTRFDLEMLTEVGHCKGIENYSRHLSGSAQGEPPSTLTDYLPRDAVMFLDESHVLMGQFGGMYAGDRSRKTTLVEYGFRLPSALDNRPLKLEEFEQRMRQVIFVSATPADYEKTHSGQVVEQLVRPTGLVDPEVEVRPAIHQVDDVLQEIRIRVEKHERVLITTLTKRMAEQLTDYLTENGVKVRYLHSDIDTVERVEILRDLRLGAFDVLVGINLLREGIDIPEVSLVAILDADKEGFLRSERSLIQTIGRAARNLNGRAILYADRVTDSMARAIGETERRRTKQIAHNLERGIEPRSINKRIKDLIDGVYSEKAGKEADRLAAESALRASVDDMSEKDVAREIKRLEKLMLEHARNLEFEKAAGVRDQLSHLKAQVFGASGHDQVA
;
A
#
# COMPACT_ATOMS: atom_id res chain seq x y z
N MET A 1 44.42 -53.27 12.42
CA MET A 1 44.17 -52.32 11.32
C MET A 1 42.76 -52.52 10.83
N PRO A 2 41.82 -51.61 11.15
CA PRO A 2 40.48 -51.62 10.57
C PRO A 2 40.32 -50.50 9.52
N SER A 3 39.51 -50.85 8.53
CA SER A 3 39.06 -50.16 7.32
C SER A 3 38.67 -48.68 7.47
N GLN A 4 39.13 -47.86 6.53
CA GLN A 4 38.66 -46.49 6.26
C GLN A 4 37.19 -46.49 5.78
N PRO A 5 36.37 -45.52 6.20
CA PRO A 5 35.05 -45.29 5.60
C PRO A 5 35.17 -44.46 4.31
N SER A 6 34.51 -44.95 3.27
CA SER A 6 34.39 -44.35 1.94
C SER A 6 33.68 -43.01 1.95
N SER A 7 34.32 -41.99 1.38
CA SER A 7 33.74 -40.68 1.06
C SER A 7 32.68 -40.82 -0.04
N ILE A 8 31.43 -40.46 0.25
CA ILE A 8 30.38 -40.27 -0.75
C ILE A 8 30.64 -38.90 -1.42
N PRO A 9 30.81 -38.82 -2.75
CA PRO A 9 30.96 -37.54 -3.42
C PRO A 9 29.62 -36.78 -3.41
N LEU A 10 29.67 -35.51 -3.01
CA LEU A 10 28.58 -34.56 -3.25
C LEU A 10 28.35 -34.47 -4.76
N SER A 11 27.30 -35.13 -5.25
CA SER A 11 26.78 -34.88 -6.59
C SER A 11 26.24 -33.45 -6.62
N LEU A 12 26.83 -32.63 -7.48
CA LEU A 12 26.25 -31.36 -7.93
C LEU A 12 24.79 -31.64 -8.32
N VAL A 13 23.87 -31.01 -7.59
CA VAL A 13 22.44 -31.09 -7.87
C VAL A 13 22.24 -30.42 -9.23
N ASP A 14 21.73 -31.18 -10.19
CA ASP A 14 21.28 -30.68 -11.49
C ASP A 14 20.33 -29.50 -11.26
N ASP A 15 20.68 -28.34 -11.82
CA ASP A 15 19.76 -27.22 -12.03
C ASP A 15 18.62 -27.73 -12.93
N ALA A 16 17.53 -28.18 -12.31
CA ALA A 16 16.29 -28.44 -13.03
C ALA A 16 15.90 -27.14 -13.77
N PRO A 17 15.58 -27.21 -15.08
CA PRO A 17 15.22 -26.01 -15.83
C PRO A 17 14.00 -25.36 -15.17
N ALA A 18 14.11 -24.07 -14.89
CA ALA A 18 12.99 -23.29 -14.35
C ALA A 18 11.78 -23.48 -15.28
N GLN A 19 10.70 -24.03 -14.76
CA GLN A 19 9.43 -24.12 -15.49
C GLN A 19 9.07 -22.73 -16.00
N GLU A 20 8.94 -22.57 -17.31
CA GLU A 20 8.47 -21.32 -17.90
C GLU A 20 7.02 -21.09 -17.42
N GLY A 21 6.78 -19.97 -16.73
CA GLY A 21 5.44 -19.62 -16.24
C GLY A 21 4.43 -19.50 -17.37
N GLU A 22 3.16 -19.81 -17.10
CA GLU A 22 2.09 -19.84 -18.09
C GLU A 22 1.06 -18.72 -17.87
N PHE A 23 0.53 -18.15 -18.96
CA PHE A 23 -0.64 -17.28 -18.90
C PHE A 23 -1.92 -18.11 -18.99
N VAL A 24 -2.75 -18.04 -17.95
CA VAL A 24 -4.03 -18.73 -17.85
C VAL A 24 -5.19 -17.74 -17.99
N ARG A 25 -6.19 -18.12 -18.80
CA ARG A 25 -7.46 -17.40 -18.94
C ARG A 25 -8.62 -18.31 -18.57
N PHE A 26 -9.60 -17.79 -17.85
CA PHE A 26 -10.81 -18.52 -17.48
C PHE A 26 -11.98 -18.06 -18.36
N GLU A 27 -12.90 -18.97 -18.66
CA GLU A 27 -14.07 -18.66 -19.50
C GLU A 27 -14.90 -17.53 -18.87
N GLY A 28 -15.23 -16.51 -19.66
CA GLY A 28 -15.99 -15.34 -19.18
C GLY A 28 -15.19 -14.35 -18.32
N SER A 29 -13.93 -14.62 -18.00
CA SER A 29 -13.07 -13.73 -17.22
C SER A 29 -12.23 -12.80 -18.11
N PRO A 30 -12.17 -11.48 -17.82
CA PRO A 30 -11.31 -10.55 -18.54
C PRO A 30 -9.85 -10.56 -18.03
N PHE A 31 -9.55 -11.34 -16.97
CA PHE A 31 -8.21 -11.39 -16.38
C PHE A 31 -7.31 -12.42 -17.07
N GLU A 32 -6.04 -12.05 -17.28
CA GLU A 32 -4.97 -12.93 -17.74
C GLU A 32 -3.99 -13.18 -16.60
N LEU A 33 -4.16 -14.31 -15.91
CA LEU A 33 -3.34 -14.67 -14.75
C LEU A 33 -2.04 -15.31 -15.22
N PHE A 34 -0.90 -14.69 -14.89
CA PHE A 34 0.41 -15.30 -15.02
C PHE A 34 0.66 -16.23 -13.83
N MET A 35 0.83 -17.51 -14.10
CA MET A 35 1.15 -18.56 -13.13
C MET A 35 2.62 -18.97 -13.30
N PRO A 36 3.54 -18.46 -12.47
CA PRO A 36 4.92 -18.98 -12.45
C PRO A 36 5.00 -20.43 -11.96
N TYR A 37 3.98 -20.88 -11.22
CA TYR A 37 3.82 -22.23 -10.71
C TYR A 37 2.33 -22.56 -10.55
N PRO A 38 1.92 -23.84 -10.64
CA PRO A 38 0.53 -24.23 -10.40
C PRO A 38 0.13 -24.12 -8.91
N PRO A 39 -1.16 -23.94 -8.58
CA PRO A 39 -1.63 -24.01 -7.20
C PRO A 39 -1.29 -25.34 -6.53
N ALA A 40 -0.79 -25.29 -5.28
CA ALA A 40 -0.30 -26.45 -4.54
C ALA A 40 -0.69 -26.42 -3.05
N GLY A 41 -0.52 -27.55 -2.36
CA GLY A 41 -0.97 -27.70 -0.97
C GLY A 41 -2.50 -27.55 -0.85
N ASP A 42 -2.95 -26.72 0.09
CA ASP A 42 -4.38 -26.44 0.28
C ASP A 42 -4.94 -25.41 -0.72
N GLN A 43 -4.09 -24.76 -1.53
CA GLN A 43 -4.52 -23.68 -2.42
C GLN A 43 -5.63 -24.08 -3.40
N PRO A 44 -5.59 -25.24 -4.10
CA PRO A 44 -6.64 -25.59 -5.06
C PRO A 44 -8.03 -25.64 -4.40
N VAL A 45 -8.15 -26.34 -3.27
CA VAL A 45 -9.40 -26.48 -2.52
C VAL A 45 -9.84 -25.13 -1.97
N ALA A 46 -8.91 -24.32 -1.45
CA ALA A 46 -9.23 -23.00 -0.94
C ALA A 46 -9.75 -22.06 -2.04
N ILE A 47 -9.15 -22.10 -3.24
CA ILE A 47 -9.61 -21.32 -4.39
C ILE A 47 -11.03 -21.73 -4.77
N ASP A 48 -11.28 -23.04 -4.91
CA ASP A 48 -12.59 -23.58 -5.30
C ASP A 48 -13.67 -23.16 -4.30
N GLN A 49 -13.42 -23.37 -3.00
CA GLN A 49 -14.36 -23.01 -1.93
C GLN A 49 -14.66 -21.51 -1.87
N LEU A 50 -13.66 -20.64 -2.08
CA LEU A 50 -13.88 -19.19 -2.09
C LEU A 50 -14.71 -18.76 -3.30
N VAL A 51 -14.42 -19.32 -4.48
CA VAL A 51 -15.16 -19.04 -5.72
C VAL A 51 -16.61 -19.50 -5.60
N ASP A 52 -16.82 -20.73 -5.12
CA ASP A 52 -18.16 -21.30 -4.90
C ASP A 52 -18.95 -20.45 -3.90
N GLY A 53 -18.36 -20.10 -2.75
CA GLY A 53 -19.03 -19.23 -1.77
C GLY A 53 -19.43 -17.87 -2.35
N VAL A 54 -18.58 -17.25 -3.20
CA VAL A 54 -18.94 -15.97 -3.85
C VAL A 54 -20.09 -16.16 -4.84
N ASN A 55 -20.11 -17.27 -5.59
CA ASN A 55 -21.16 -17.58 -6.56
C ASN A 55 -22.49 -17.97 -5.89
N ASP A 56 -22.43 -18.63 -4.73
CA ASP A 56 -23.59 -18.98 -3.90
C ASP A 56 -24.22 -17.78 -3.19
N GLY A 57 -23.55 -16.61 -3.25
CA GLY A 57 -24.05 -15.35 -2.72
C GLY A 57 -23.61 -15.07 -1.28
N GLU A 58 -22.58 -15.77 -0.77
CA GLU A 58 -21.98 -15.44 0.52
C GLU A 58 -21.47 -14.00 0.52
N VAL A 59 -21.95 -13.23 1.49
CA VAL A 59 -21.53 -11.83 1.69
C VAL A 59 -20.15 -11.80 2.34
N PHE A 60 -19.91 -12.70 3.29
CA PHE A 60 -18.72 -12.73 4.12
C PHE A 60 -18.12 -14.13 4.18
N GLN A 61 -16.86 -14.24 3.77
CA GLN A 61 -16.07 -15.46 3.88
C GLN A 61 -14.72 -15.14 4.53
N THR A 62 -14.12 -16.13 5.20
CA THR A 62 -12.76 -16.00 5.75
C THR A 62 -11.84 -17.02 5.11
N LEU A 63 -10.77 -16.55 4.48
CA LEU A 63 -9.58 -17.36 4.17
C LEU A 63 -8.67 -17.41 5.41
N LEU A 64 -8.77 -18.50 6.16
CA LEU A 64 -7.89 -18.83 7.29
C LEU A 64 -6.57 -19.40 6.75
N GLY A 65 -5.71 -18.50 6.26
CA GLY A 65 -4.43 -18.85 5.64
C GLY A 65 -3.23 -18.63 6.57
N VAL A 66 -2.38 -19.65 6.74
CA VAL A 66 -1.15 -19.50 7.53
C VAL A 66 -0.09 -18.69 6.78
N THR A 67 0.87 -18.11 7.51
CA THR A 67 2.02 -17.41 6.91
C THR A 67 2.83 -18.35 6.00
N GLY A 68 3.19 -17.88 4.81
CA GLY A 68 3.96 -18.67 3.84
C GLY A 68 3.14 -19.68 3.03
N SER A 69 1.81 -19.72 3.20
CA SER A 69 0.93 -20.59 2.40
C SER A 69 0.60 -20.04 1.00
N GLY A 70 1.05 -18.83 0.66
CA GLY A 70 0.78 -18.19 -0.64
C GLY A 70 -0.62 -17.58 -0.75
N LYS A 71 -1.10 -16.90 0.31
CA LYS A 71 -2.43 -16.25 0.34
C LYS A 71 -2.68 -15.31 -0.85
N THR A 72 -1.69 -14.50 -1.25
CA THR A 72 -1.82 -13.61 -2.41
C THR A 72 -2.08 -14.36 -3.71
N PHE A 73 -1.41 -15.50 -3.90
CA PHE A 73 -1.61 -16.31 -5.09
C PHE A 73 -3.00 -16.96 -5.11
N THR A 74 -3.52 -17.38 -3.95
CA THR A 74 -4.92 -17.79 -3.77
C THR A 74 -5.87 -16.67 -4.15
N MET A 75 -5.67 -15.45 -3.62
CA MET A 75 -6.48 -14.28 -3.98
C MET A 75 -6.46 -14.00 -5.49
N ALA A 76 -5.29 -14.01 -6.13
CA ALA A 76 -5.15 -13.81 -7.57
C ALA A 76 -5.92 -14.86 -8.38
N ASN A 77 -5.83 -16.14 -8.00
CA ASN A 77 -6.62 -17.21 -8.62
C ASN A 77 -8.12 -17.00 -8.45
N THR A 78 -8.57 -16.64 -7.25
CA THR A 78 -9.99 -16.34 -6.98
C THR A 78 -10.48 -15.18 -7.83
N ILE A 79 -9.73 -14.08 -7.94
CA ILE A 79 -10.04 -12.93 -8.81
C ILE A 79 -10.14 -13.36 -10.27
N ALA A 80 -9.12 -14.08 -10.76
CA ALA A 80 -9.05 -14.52 -12.15
C ALA A 80 -10.20 -15.45 -12.54
N ARG A 81 -10.62 -16.35 -11.65
CA ARG A 81 -11.73 -17.27 -11.88
C ARG A 81 -13.10 -16.61 -11.79
N LEU A 82 -13.28 -15.65 -10.88
CA LEU A 82 -14.52 -14.90 -10.75
C LEU A 82 -14.74 -13.92 -11.91
N GLY A 83 -13.66 -13.40 -12.50
CA GLY A 83 -13.76 -12.47 -13.63
C GLY A 83 -14.31 -11.09 -13.26
N ARG A 84 -14.22 -10.70 -11.98
CA ARG A 84 -14.85 -9.49 -11.42
C ARG A 84 -13.79 -8.49 -10.93
N PRO A 85 -14.04 -7.17 -11.02
CA PRO A 85 -13.18 -6.16 -10.43
C PRO A 85 -12.94 -6.44 -8.94
N ALA A 86 -11.72 -6.22 -8.46
CA ALA A 86 -11.36 -6.52 -7.08
C ALA A 86 -10.66 -5.33 -6.40
N ILE A 87 -10.91 -5.18 -5.10
CA ILE A 87 -10.15 -4.29 -4.23
C ILE A 87 -9.54 -5.10 -3.09
N VAL A 88 -8.26 -4.90 -2.83
CA VAL A 88 -7.48 -5.55 -1.77
C VAL A 88 -7.04 -4.48 -0.80
N PHE A 89 -7.59 -4.51 0.41
CA PHE A 89 -7.20 -3.61 1.48
C PHE A 89 -6.02 -4.18 2.25
N ALA A 90 -5.05 -3.32 2.56
CA ALA A 90 -3.91 -3.61 3.42
C ALA A 90 -3.83 -2.60 4.59
N PRO A 91 -3.39 -3.03 5.79
CA PRO A 91 -3.38 -2.20 6.99
C PRO A 91 -2.31 -1.10 6.98
N ASN A 92 -1.28 -1.23 6.16
CA ASN A 92 -0.18 -0.27 6.06
C ASN A 92 0.33 -0.14 4.61
N LYS A 93 1.10 0.93 4.34
CA LYS A 93 1.65 1.21 2.99
C LYS A 93 2.66 0.16 2.54
N THR A 94 3.45 -0.39 3.45
CA THR A 94 4.48 -1.39 3.13
C THR A 94 3.88 -2.68 2.58
N LEU A 95 2.87 -3.24 3.25
CA LEU A 95 2.15 -4.42 2.78
C LEU A 95 1.35 -4.10 1.51
N ALA A 96 0.77 -2.90 1.41
CA ALA A 96 0.11 -2.45 0.19
C ALA A 96 1.07 -2.44 -1.01
N ALA A 97 2.30 -1.92 -0.86
CA ALA A 97 3.31 -1.91 -1.91
C ALA A 97 3.75 -3.35 -2.29
N GLN A 98 3.91 -4.24 -1.31
CA GLN A 98 4.22 -5.65 -1.55
C GLN A 98 3.12 -6.33 -2.37
N LEU A 99 1.86 -6.23 -1.93
CA LEU A 99 0.71 -6.77 -2.63
C LEU A 99 0.58 -6.18 -4.03
N TYR A 100 0.77 -4.86 -4.18
CA TYR A 100 0.73 -4.21 -5.49
C TYR A 100 1.76 -4.81 -6.46
N SER A 101 3.00 -5.00 -6.01
CA SER A 101 4.07 -5.64 -6.79
C SER A 101 3.72 -7.09 -7.15
N GLU A 102 3.27 -7.89 -6.18
CA GLU A 102 2.84 -9.28 -6.41
C GLU A 102 1.69 -9.36 -7.42
N PHE A 103 0.66 -8.50 -7.30
CA PHE A 103 -0.44 -8.46 -8.26
C PHE A 103 -0.01 -7.97 -9.64
N ARG A 104 0.96 -7.05 -9.77
CA ARG A 104 1.54 -6.66 -11.07
C ARG A 104 2.24 -7.84 -11.75
N GLU A 105 2.92 -8.69 -10.98
CA GLU A 105 3.55 -9.92 -11.48
C GLU A 105 2.51 -10.96 -11.90
N PHE A 106 1.43 -11.12 -11.14
CA PHE A 106 0.35 -12.06 -11.47
C PHE A 106 -0.56 -11.56 -12.61
N PHE A 107 -0.74 -10.26 -12.77
CA PHE A 107 -1.63 -9.67 -13.78
C PHE A 107 -0.92 -8.61 -14.65
N PRO A 108 0.16 -8.95 -15.36
CA PRO A 108 0.97 -7.96 -16.07
C PRO A 108 0.25 -7.33 -17.28
N LYS A 109 -0.86 -7.93 -17.72
CA LYS A 109 -1.68 -7.47 -18.85
C LYS A 109 -3.00 -6.81 -18.44
N ASN A 110 -3.33 -6.77 -17.15
CA ASN A 110 -4.54 -6.14 -16.63
C ASN A 110 -4.20 -4.88 -15.83
N ALA A 111 -5.23 -4.12 -15.44
CA ALA A 111 -5.05 -2.89 -14.68
C ALA A 111 -4.92 -3.21 -13.18
N VAL A 112 -3.67 -3.29 -12.72
CA VAL A 112 -3.38 -3.32 -11.28
C VAL A 112 -3.08 -1.90 -10.83
N GLU A 113 -3.90 -1.39 -9.92
CA GLU A 113 -3.92 0.01 -9.49
C GLU A 113 -3.55 0.14 -8.01
N TYR A 114 -3.01 1.30 -7.63
CA TYR A 114 -2.55 1.58 -6.27
C TYR A 114 -3.26 2.80 -5.69
N PHE A 115 -3.92 2.62 -4.54
CA PHE A 115 -4.71 3.67 -3.91
C PHE A 115 -4.38 3.84 -2.41
N VAL A 116 -3.36 4.65 -2.15
CA VAL A 116 -2.93 5.01 -0.78
C VAL A 116 -2.92 6.51 -0.58
N SER A 117 -2.68 6.96 0.66
CA SER A 117 -2.48 8.39 0.93
C SER A 117 -1.33 8.93 0.08
N TYR A 118 -1.62 9.98 -0.70
CA TYR A 118 -0.64 10.68 -1.56
C TYR A 118 0.27 11.63 -0.79
N TYR A 119 0.21 11.64 0.55
CA TYR A 119 1.12 12.41 1.36
C TYR A 119 2.35 11.59 1.74
N ASP A 120 3.54 12.11 1.42
CA ASP A 120 4.83 11.62 1.96
C ASP A 120 4.95 11.97 3.44
N TYR A 121 4.54 13.19 3.77
CA TYR A 121 4.42 13.72 5.12
C TYR A 121 3.09 14.43 5.26
N TYR A 122 2.40 14.18 6.38
CA TYR A 122 1.13 14.81 6.68
C TYR A 122 1.03 15.13 8.16
N GLN A 123 0.92 16.42 8.46
CA GLN A 123 0.58 16.95 9.76
C GLN A 123 -0.82 17.56 9.68
N PRO A 124 -1.83 16.95 10.35
CA PRO A 124 -3.17 17.49 10.31
C PRO A 124 -3.26 18.82 11.08
N GLU A 125 -4.22 19.64 10.68
CA GLU A 125 -4.64 20.79 11.48
C GLU A 125 -5.11 20.30 12.87
N ALA A 126 -4.61 20.88 13.94
CA ALA A 126 -5.01 20.52 15.29
C ALA A 126 -4.89 21.71 16.23
N TYR A 127 -5.64 21.67 17.33
CA TYR A 127 -5.53 22.64 18.40
C TYR A 127 -5.39 21.89 19.72
N VAL A 128 -4.39 22.28 20.52
CA VAL A 128 -4.10 21.68 21.83
C VAL A 128 -4.46 22.71 22.92
N PRO A 129 -5.67 22.64 23.52
CA PRO A 129 -6.16 23.68 24.42
C PRO A 129 -5.29 23.91 25.64
N GLN A 130 -4.68 22.85 26.17
CA GLN A 130 -3.82 22.90 27.36
C GLN A 130 -2.57 23.78 27.19
N ARG A 131 -2.13 23.99 25.94
CA ARG A 131 -0.95 24.78 25.59
C ARG A 131 -1.28 26.01 24.75
N ASP A 132 -2.57 26.26 24.47
CA ASP A 132 -3.04 27.26 23.49
C ASP A 132 -2.25 27.18 22.15
N LEU A 133 -1.93 25.95 21.72
CA LEU A 133 -1.08 25.71 20.56
C LEU A 133 -1.96 25.31 19.37
N PHE A 134 -2.03 26.20 18.38
CA PHE A 134 -2.57 25.87 17.06
C PHE A 134 -1.46 25.27 16.19
N ILE A 135 -1.75 24.09 15.65
CA ILE A 135 -0.88 23.35 14.75
C ILE A 135 -1.44 23.52 13.34
N GLU A 136 -0.72 24.22 12.48
CA GLU A 136 -1.09 24.37 11.08
C GLU A 136 -1.03 23.04 10.33
N LYS A 137 -1.88 22.92 9.31
CA LYS A 137 -1.76 21.85 8.32
C LYS A 137 -0.46 22.06 7.54
N ASP A 138 0.42 21.07 7.63
CA ASP A 138 1.62 20.98 6.80
C ASP A 138 1.65 19.61 6.12
N SER A 139 1.99 19.59 4.84
CA SER A 139 1.91 18.36 4.05
C SER A 139 2.77 18.43 2.80
N ALA A 140 3.42 17.31 2.47
CA ALA A 140 4.12 17.12 1.23
C ALA A 140 3.37 16.09 0.38
N ILE A 141 2.91 16.51 -0.80
CA ILE A 141 2.22 15.66 -1.77
C ILE A 141 3.25 14.94 -2.64
N ASN A 142 3.06 13.64 -2.80
CA ASN A 142 3.76 12.80 -3.74
C ASN A 142 2.97 12.76 -5.06
N GLU A 143 3.46 13.49 -6.06
CA GLU A 143 2.81 13.62 -7.37
C GLU A 143 2.66 12.26 -8.08
N HIS A 144 3.55 11.30 -7.80
CA HIS A 144 3.47 9.97 -8.38
C HIS A 144 2.30 9.18 -7.80
N ILE A 145 2.16 9.15 -6.46
CA ILE A 145 1.02 8.48 -5.80
C ILE A 145 -0.30 9.17 -6.17
N GLU A 146 -0.33 10.50 -6.28
CA GLU A 146 -1.52 11.23 -6.74
C GLU A 146 -1.94 10.78 -8.14
N GLN A 147 -0.99 10.67 -9.08
CA GLN A 147 -1.29 10.12 -10.41
C GLN A 147 -1.79 8.68 -10.35
N MET A 148 -1.20 7.81 -9.53
CA MET A 148 -1.68 6.43 -9.38
C MET A 148 -3.11 6.38 -8.85
N ARG A 149 -3.50 7.29 -7.94
CA ARG A 149 -4.89 7.39 -7.47
C ARG A 149 -5.85 7.85 -8.57
N LEU A 150 -5.43 8.79 -9.41
CA LEU A 150 -6.23 9.25 -10.55
C LEU A 150 -6.36 8.14 -11.61
N SER A 151 -5.26 7.42 -11.88
CA SER A 151 -5.24 6.20 -12.71
C SER A 151 -6.22 5.16 -12.19
N CYS A 152 -6.22 4.90 -10.88
CA CYS A 152 -7.17 3.98 -10.25
C CYS A 152 -8.62 4.35 -10.56
N THR A 153 -9.01 5.61 -10.36
CA THR A 153 -10.39 6.04 -10.65
C THR A 153 -10.73 6.01 -12.14
N LYS A 154 -9.77 6.31 -13.03
CA LYS A 154 -9.93 6.13 -14.48
C LYS A 154 -10.17 4.67 -14.82
N SER A 155 -9.30 3.77 -14.36
CA SER A 155 -9.37 2.34 -14.69
C SER A 155 -10.70 1.71 -14.27
N ILE A 156 -11.24 2.07 -13.10
CA ILE A 156 -12.57 1.62 -12.66
C ILE A 156 -13.69 2.04 -13.63
N LEU A 157 -13.57 3.23 -14.24
CA LEU A 157 -14.57 3.77 -15.16
C LEU A 157 -14.46 3.22 -16.59
N GLU A 158 -13.25 2.86 -17.02
CA GLU A 158 -13.00 2.46 -18.42
C GLU A 158 -13.04 0.95 -18.64
N ARG A 159 -12.77 0.13 -17.62
CA ARG A 159 -12.50 -1.30 -17.78
C ARG A 159 -12.92 -2.13 -16.57
N ARG A 160 -13.07 -3.44 -16.78
CA ARG A 160 -13.52 -4.39 -15.74
C ARG A 160 -12.39 -5.25 -15.16
N ASP A 161 -11.29 -5.41 -15.86
CA ASP A 161 -10.11 -6.16 -15.44
C ASP A 161 -9.22 -5.34 -14.51
N VAL A 162 -9.79 -4.88 -13.39
CA VAL A 162 -9.13 -3.98 -12.44
C VAL A 162 -8.92 -4.68 -11.09
N VAL A 163 -7.68 -4.68 -10.60
CA VAL A 163 -7.32 -5.05 -9.23
C VAL A 163 -6.74 -3.84 -8.54
N ILE A 164 -7.38 -3.36 -7.48
CA ILE A 164 -6.93 -2.18 -6.74
C ILE A 164 -6.30 -2.65 -5.44
N VAL A 165 -5.06 -2.25 -5.17
CA VAL A 165 -4.47 -2.39 -3.84
C VAL A 165 -4.59 -1.07 -3.09
N ALA A 166 -5.30 -1.08 -1.97
CA ALA A 166 -5.65 0.11 -1.23
C ALA A 166 -5.32 0.02 0.26
N THR A 167 -5.17 1.18 0.90
CA THR A 167 -5.17 1.29 2.37
C THR A 167 -6.51 1.85 2.84
N VAL A 168 -6.64 2.13 4.14
CA VAL A 168 -7.76 2.91 4.69
C VAL A 168 -8.00 4.24 3.98
N SER A 169 -7.08 4.73 3.16
CA SER A 169 -7.35 5.90 2.29
C SER A 169 -8.56 5.71 1.37
N ALA A 170 -8.95 4.48 1.02
CA ALA A 170 -10.11 4.22 0.18
C ALA A 170 -11.45 4.49 0.87
N ILE A 171 -11.49 4.63 2.21
CA ILE A 171 -12.69 5.03 2.97
C ILE A 171 -12.71 6.53 3.32
N TYR A 172 -11.77 7.32 2.78
CA TYR A 172 -11.75 8.77 2.92
C TYR A 172 -12.50 9.47 1.79
N GLY A 173 -13.08 10.62 2.12
CA GLY A 173 -13.88 11.42 1.20
C GLY A 173 -13.14 11.82 -0.08
N ILE A 174 -13.70 11.48 -1.23
CA ILE A 174 -13.36 11.98 -2.57
C ILE A 174 -14.63 12.54 -3.24
N GLY A 175 -14.51 13.25 -4.36
CA GLY A 175 -15.66 13.78 -5.08
C GLY A 175 -16.63 12.68 -5.53
N LYS A 176 -17.93 13.02 -5.62
CA LYS A 176 -18.97 12.09 -6.08
C LYS A 176 -18.66 11.57 -7.50
N PRO A 177 -18.84 10.27 -7.80
CA PRO A 177 -18.61 9.71 -9.13
C PRO A 177 -19.34 10.46 -10.23
N GLU A 178 -20.58 10.89 -10.00
CA GLU A 178 -21.39 11.62 -10.98
C GLU A 178 -20.81 13.01 -11.27
N SER A 179 -20.29 13.70 -10.24
CA SER A 179 -19.63 14.99 -10.41
C SER A 179 -18.30 14.83 -11.15
N TYR A 180 -17.51 13.81 -10.80
CA TYR A 180 -16.26 13.51 -11.48
C TYR A 180 -16.50 13.17 -12.96
N HIS A 181 -17.49 12.32 -13.26
CA HIS A 181 -17.85 11.95 -14.63
C HIS A 181 -18.34 13.15 -15.45
N LYS A 182 -19.14 14.06 -14.86
CA LYS A 182 -19.59 15.28 -15.56
C LYS A 182 -18.46 16.22 -15.98
N MET A 183 -17.31 16.13 -15.31
CA MET A 183 -16.15 16.96 -15.58
C MET A 183 -15.20 16.35 -16.62
N VAL A 184 -15.44 15.12 -17.05
CA VAL A 184 -14.63 14.44 -18.07
C VAL A 184 -14.78 15.15 -19.41
N MET A 185 -13.66 15.37 -20.11
CA MET A 185 -13.64 15.96 -21.44
C MET A 185 -13.39 14.87 -22.49
N LEU A 186 -14.42 14.55 -23.26
CA LEU A 186 -14.32 13.65 -24.40
C LEU A 186 -13.90 14.46 -25.63
N LEU A 187 -12.84 14.04 -26.28
CA LEU A 187 -12.32 14.63 -27.52
C LEU A 187 -12.42 13.62 -28.65
N ARG A 188 -12.94 14.04 -29.79
CA ARG A 188 -12.97 13.25 -31.02
C ARG A 188 -12.54 14.12 -32.20
N VAL A 189 -11.87 13.49 -33.15
CA VAL A 189 -11.58 14.14 -34.44
C VAL A 189 -12.92 14.52 -35.10
N GLY A 190 -13.04 15.77 -35.53
CA GLY A 190 -14.25 16.37 -36.10
C GLY A 190 -15.17 17.07 -35.09
N ASP A 191 -14.83 17.09 -33.79
CA ASP A 191 -15.62 17.82 -32.79
C ASP A 191 -15.54 19.34 -33.05
N LYS A 192 -16.71 20.00 -33.06
CA LYS A 192 -16.81 21.47 -33.22
C LYS A 192 -16.64 22.17 -31.88
N ILE A 193 -15.39 22.45 -31.50
CA ILE A 193 -15.04 23.15 -30.26
C ILE A 193 -13.97 24.20 -30.54
N GLY A 194 -14.27 25.44 -30.15
CA GLY A 194 -13.31 26.54 -30.27
C GLY A 194 -12.19 26.45 -29.24
N GLN A 195 -11.03 27.01 -29.60
CA GLN A 195 -9.82 26.98 -28.75
C GLN A 195 -10.08 27.52 -27.33
N ARG A 196 -10.81 28.64 -27.21
CA ARG A 196 -11.09 29.29 -25.92
C ARG A 196 -11.96 28.43 -25.01
N ASP A 197 -12.90 27.70 -25.59
CA ASP A 197 -13.80 26.81 -24.84
C ASP A 197 -13.05 25.60 -24.30
N LEU A 198 -12.14 25.03 -25.11
CA LEU A 198 -11.27 23.93 -24.70
C LEU A 198 -10.35 24.35 -23.55
N ILE A 199 -9.72 25.53 -23.64
CA ILE A 199 -8.92 26.11 -22.55
C ILE A 199 -9.76 26.31 -21.29
N ALA A 200 -10.96 26.90 -21.41
CA ALA A 200 -11.84 27.13 -20.28
C ALA A 200 -12.27 25.82 -19.61
N GLN A 201 -12.51 24.76 -20.39
CA GLN A 201 -12.83 23.43 -19.87
C GLN A 201 -11.65 22.81 -19.10
N LEU A 202 -10.42 22.86 -19.66
CA LEU A 202 -9.22 22.39 -18.97
C LEU A 202 -9.00 23.10 -17.63
N VAL A 203 -9.18 24.42 -17.58
CA VAL A 203 -9.09 25.18 -16.32
C VAL A 203 -10.16 24.77 -15.32
N ARG A 204 -11.42 24.55 -15.77
CA ARG A 204 -12.48 24.02 -14.90
C ARG A 204 -12.15 22.63 -14.35
N MET A 205 -11.46 21.81 -15.14
CA MET A 205 -10.94 20.50 -14.75
C MET A 205 -9.68 20.56 -13.87
N GLN A 206 -9.29 21.76 -13.41
CA GLN A 206 -8.12 22.04 -12.57
C GLN A 206 -6.76 21.81 -13.25
N TYR A 207 -6.70 21.86 -14.59
CA TYR A 207 -5.43 21.90 -15.29
C TYR A 207 -4.82 23.30 -15.24
N ALA A 208 -3.50 23.38 -15.02
CA ALA A 208 -2.78 24.65 -14.99
C ALA A 208 -2.14 24.95 -16.36
N ARG A 209 -2.33 26.17 -16.87
CA ARG A 209 -1.63 26.62 -18.08
C ARG A 209 -0.16 26.88 -17.77
N ASN A 210 0.76 26.23 -18.45
CA ASN A 210 2.19 26.48 -18.30
C ASN A 210 2.96 26.16 -19.60
N GLU A 211 3.53 27.20 -20.21
CA GLU A 211 4.26 27.05 -21.48
C GLU A 211 5.72 26.63 -21.29
N ALA A 212 6.33 26.99 -20.16
CA ALA A 212 7.76 26.78 -19.89
C ALA A 212 8.05 25.44 -19.19
N ASP A 213 7.11 24.95 -18.39
CA ASP A 213 7.24 23.73 -17.62
C ASP A 213 6.01 22.84 -17.85
N PHE A 214 6.17 21.89 -18.78
CA PHE A 214 5.11 20.99 -19.24
C PHE A 214 5.18 19.67 -18.47
N SER A 215 4.48 19.62 -17.33
CA SER A 215 4.34 18.44 -16.47
C SER A 215 2.88 17.97 -16.40
N ARG A 216 2.62 16.83 -15.74
CA ARG A 216 1.26 16.30 -15.53
C ARG A 216 0.32 17.34 -14.91
N GLY A 217 -0.96 17.29 -15.31
CA GLY A 217 -1.97 18.25 -14.85
C GLY A 217 -1.79 19.65 -15.43
N LYS A 218 -0.92 19.82 -16.44
CA LYS A 218 -0.70 21.10 -17.12
C LYS A 218 -1.02 21.01 -18.60
N PHE A 219 -1.28 22.18 -19.20
CA PHE A 219 -1.44 22.33 -20.64
C PHE A 219 -0.70 23.56 -21.16
N ARG A 220 -0.37 23.56 -22.45
CA ARG A 220 0.23 24.69 -23.16
C ARG A 220 -0.45 24.90 -24.50
N VAL A 221 -0.39 26.13 -25.00
CA VAL A 221 -1.05 26.54 -26.25
C VAL A 221 0.00 27.14 -27.17
N ARG A 222 0.03 26.71 -28.44
CA ARG A 222 0.93 27.20 -29.48
C ARG A 222 0.18 27.32 -30.80
N GLY A 223 -0.23 28.53 -31.17
CA GLY A 223 -1.12 28.72 -32.32
C GLY A 223 -2.40 27.92 -32.12
N ASP A 224 -2.74 27.06 -33.08
CA ASP A 224 -3.94 26.21 -33.05
C ASP A 224 -3.71 24.85 -32.37
N THR A 225 -2.52 24.63 -31.81
CA THR A 225 -2.17 23.41 -31.09
C THR A 225 -2.30 23.60 -29.58
N ILE A 226 -3.04 22.70 -28.93
CA ILE A 226 -3.11 22.59 -27.48
C ILE A 226 -2.48 21.25 -27.07
N ASP A 227 -1.37 21.32 -26.34
CA ASP A 227 -0.77 20.14 -25.72
C ASP A 227 -1.28 20.05 -24.27
N VAL A 228 -1.82 18.90 -23.89
CA VAL A 228 -2.29 18.61 -22.53
C VAL A 228 -1.51 17.40 -22.02
N PHE A 229 -0.98 17.48 -20.80
CA PHE A 229 -0.41 16.32 -20.11
C PHE A 229 -1.44 15.82 -19.08
N PRO A 230 -2.20 14.75 -19.39
CA PRO A 230 -3.24 14.26 -18.49
C PRO A 230 -2.67 13.88 -17.13
N ALA A 231 -3.42 14.17 -16.06
CA ALA A 231 -2.94 13.97 -14.68
C ALA A 231 -2.88 12.49 -14.28
N GLU A 232 -3.75 11.68 -14.88
CA GLU A 232 -3.88 10.24 -14.68
C GLU A 232 -2.93 9.42 -15.55
N HIS A 233 -2.45 9.97 -16.66
CA HIS A 233 -1.62 9.25 -17.62
C HIS A 233 -0.15 9.21 -17.16
N SER A 234 0.45 8.02 -17.23
CA SER A 234 1.83 7.80 -16.76
C SER A 234 2.89 8.48 -17.65
N GLU A 235 2.85 8.28 -18.97
CA GLU A 235 4.01 8.63 -19.81
C GLU A 235 3.71 9.58 -20.97
N MET A 236 2.46 9.65 -21.46
CA MET A 236 2.14 10.30 -22.71
C MET A 236 1.30 11.56 -22.49
N ALA A 237 1.58 12.59 -23.28
CA ALA A 237 0.74 13.76 -23.42
C ALA A 237 -0.11 13.64 -24.69
N ILE A 238 -1.23 14.37 -24.72
CA ILE A 238 -2.09 14.50 -25.88
C ILE A 238 -1.86 15.86 -26.55
N ARG A 239 -1.68 15.83 -27.86
CA ARG A 239 -1.70 17.00 -28.74
C ARG A 239 -3.04 17.07 -29.43
N ILE A 240 -3.69 18.22 -29.31
CA ILE A 240 -4.97 18.57 -29.93
C ILE A 240 -4.66 19.65 -30.96
N GLU A 241 -4.79 19.33 -32.24
CA GLU A 241 -4.65 20.29 -33.34
C GLU A 241 -6.05 20.72 -33.78
N LEU A 242 -6.29 22.03 -33.76
CA LEU A 242 -7.53 22.64 -34.22
C LEU A 242 -7.34 23.22 -35.61
N PHE A 243 -8.40 23.18 -36.42
CA PHE A 243 -8.53 23.96 -37.64
C PHE A 243 -9.82 24.78 -37.53
N ASP A 244 -9.69 26.10 -37.44
CA ASP A 244 -10.77 27.01 -37.03
C ASP A 244 -11.39 26.57 -35.68
N ASP A 245 -12.66 26.14 -35.69
CA ASP A 245 -13.41 25.67 -34.51
C ASP A 245 -13.64 24.14 -34.56
N GLU A 246 -12.75 23.38 -35.18
CA GLU A 246 -12.86 21.92 -35.33
C GLU A 246 -11.58 21.19 -34.91
N VAL A 247 -11.72 20.07 -34.20
CA VAL A 247 -10.58 19.18 -33.87
C VAL A 247 -10.13 18.43 -35.11
N GLU A 248 -9.01 18.83 -35.70
CA GLU A 248 -8.46 18.22 -36.91
C GLU A 248 -7.71 16.92 -36.59
N THR A 249 -6.82 16.93 -35.58
CA THR A 249 -6.08 15.73 -35.20
C THR A 249 -5.87 15.61 -33.69
N LEU A 250 -5.87 14.36 -33.21
CA LEU A 250 -5.46 13.99 -31.86
C LEU A 250 -4.26 13.05 -31.93
N GLN A 251 -3.20 13.36 -31.18
CA GLN A 251 -1.95 12.61 -31.23
C GLN A 251 -1.40 12.39 -29.82
N LEU A 252 -1.01 11.15 -29.51
CA LEU A 252 -0.23 10.87 -28.31
C LEU A 252 1.25 11.07 -28.62
N PHE A 253 1.92 11.86 -27.79
CA PHE A 253 3.34 12.17 -27.96
C PHE A 253 4.06 12.13 -26.62
N ASP A 254 5.36 11.87 -26.68
CA ASP A 254 6.23 11.91 -25.52
C ASP A 254 6.45 13.38 -25.11
N PRO A 255 6.06 13.79 -23.88
CA PRO A 255 6.08 15.20 -23.45
C PRO A 255 7.49 15.80 -23.37
N LEU A 256 8.53 14.96 -23.29
CA LEU A 256 9.91 15.37 -23.17
C LEU A 256 10.58 15.56 -24.53
N THR A 257 10.46 14.56 -25.40
CA THR A 257 11.12 14.54 -26.72
C THR A 257 10.26 15.18 -27.81
N GLY A 258 8.96 15.34 -27.58
CA GLY A 258 8.01 15.79 -28.59
C GLY A 258 7.68 14.74 -29.65
N LYS A 259 8.25 13.53 -29.57
CA LYS A 259 8.07 12.48 -30.57
C LYS A 259 6.64 11.94 -30.50
N VAL A 260 5.92 12.05 -31.61
CA VAL A 260 4.58 11.48 -31.77
C VAL A 260 4.69 9.96 -31.80
N ARG A 261 3.89 9.30 -30.97
CA ARG A 261 3.81 7.83 -30.90
C ARG A 261 2.72 7.30 -31.83
N GLN A 262 1.52 7.87 -31.75
CA GLN A 262 0.39 7.47 -32.57
C GLN A 262 -0.66 8.57 -32.71
N LYS A 263 -1.38 8.57 -33.83
CA LYS A 263 -2.62 9.33 -34.01
C LYS A 263 -3.79 8.50 -33.50
N ILE A 264 -4.75 9.14 -32.84
CA ILE A 264 -5.92 8.47 -32.26
C ILE A 264 -7.21 9.17 -32.69
N PRO A 265 -8.32 8.44 -32.89
CA PRO A 265 -9.58 9.04 -33.33
C PRO A 265 -10.33 9.74 -32.20
N ARG A 266 -10.09 9.33 -30.96
CA ARG A 266 -10.73 9.86 -29.75
C ARG A 266 -9.80 9.74 -28.55
N PHE A 267 -9.98 10.61 -27.57
CA PHE A 267 -9.32 10.54 -26.28
C PHE A 267 -10.19 11.14 -25.19
N THR A 268 -10.06 10.62 -23.98
CA THR A 268 -10.77 11.12 -22.80
C THR A 268 -9.77 11.76 -21.86
N VAL A 269 -9.94 13.06 -21.57
CA VAL A 269 -9.15 13.74 -20.54
C VAL A 269 -9.95 13.74 -19.25
N TYR A 270 -9.34 13.24 -18.17
CA TYR A 270 -9.96 13.22 -16.84
C TYR A 270 -9.57 14.45 -16.01
N PRO A 271 -10.39 14.87 -15.02
CA PRO A 271 -10.04 15.98 -14.12
C PRO A 271 -8.73 15.71 -13.37
N SER A 272 -7.93 16.76 -13.13
CA SER A 272 -6.63 16.65 -12.47
C SER A 272 -6.71 16.44 -10.96
N SER A 273 -7.92 16.40 -10.38
CA SER A 273 -8.16 16.23 -8.96
C SER A 273 -9.45 15.45 -8.70
N HIS A 274 -9.51 14.73 -7.57
CA HIS A 274 -10.74 14.09 -7.12
C HIS A 274 -11.77 15.07 -6.52
N TYR A 275 -11.41 16.34 -6.28
CA TYR A 275 -12.28 17.33 -5.63
C TYR A 275 -12.85 18.39 -6.58
N VAL A 276 -12.82 18.12 -7.89
CA VAL A 276 -13.33 19.07 -8.87
C VAL A 276 -14.85 19.24 -8.72
N THR A 277 -15.26 20.49 -8.53
CA THR A 277 -16.66 20.89 -8.30
C THR A 277 -17.06 21.95 -9.35
N PRO A 278 -18.20 21.80 -10.04
CA PRO A 278 -18.71 22.81 -10.98
C PRO A 278 -18.89 24.19 -10.33
N ARG A 279 -18.60 25.27 -11.07
CA ARG A 279 -18.66 26.65 -10.55
C ARG A 279 -20.00 27.02 -9.94
N GLU A 280 -21.11 26.58 -10.54
CA GLU A 280 -22.46 26.80 -10.02
C GLU A 280 -22.65 26.19 -8.63
N GLN A 281 -22.13 24.97 -8.41
CA GLN A 281 -22.18 24.30 -7.11
C GLN A 281 -21.32 25.02 -6.07
N VAL A 282 -20.16 25.55 -6.47
CA VAL A 282 -19.30 26.35 -5.57
C VAL A 282 -20.01 27.62 -5.10
N LEU A 283 -20.66 28.35 -6.00
CA LEU A 283 -21.39 29.58 -5.66
C LEU A 283 -22.60 29.29 -4.76
N ASN A 284 -23.33 28.20 -5.01
CA ASN A 284 -24.41 27.76 -4.13
C ASN A 284 -23.87 27.37 -2.74
N ALA A 285 -22.74 26.66 -2.67
CA ALA A 285 -22.09 26.29 -1.41
C ALA A 285 -21.65 27.52 -0.61
N VAL A 286 -21.17 28.59 -1.27
CA VAL A 286 -20.79 29.86 -0.61
C VAL A 286 -21.96 30.46 0.17
N GLU A 287 -23.18 30.47 -0.39
CA GLU A 287 -24.35 30.98 0.32
C GLU A 287 -24.71 30.11 1.53
N LEU A 288 -24.66 28.79 1.39
CA LEU A 288 -24.91 27.86 2.51
C LEU A 288 -23.87 28.00 3.64
N ILE A 289 -22.60 28.26 3.30
CA ILE A 289 -21.53 28.50 4.26
C ILE A 289 -21.76 29.82 5.00
N LYS A 290 -22.22 30.87 4.32
CA LYS A 290 -22.56 32.16 4.96
C LYS A 290 -23.67 32.01 5.98
N ASP A 291 -24.69 31.21 5.67
CA ASP A 291 -25.80 30.96 6.59
C ASP A 291 -25.35 30.16 7.83
N GLU A 292 -24.57 29.08 7.64
CA GLU A 292 -24.00 28.31 8.76
C GLU A 292 -23.08 29.19 9.62
N LEU A 293 -22.26 30.05 9.00
CA LEU A 293 -21.40 30.98 9.72
C LEU A 293 -22.23 31.93 10.59
N ARG A 294 -23.29 32.52 10.04
CA ARG A 294 -24.16 33.46 10.78
C ARG A 294 -24.79 32.78 12.00
N GLU A 295 -25.30 31.57 11.83
CA GLU A 295 -25.87 30.78 12.94
C GLU A 295 -24.80 30.47 14.00
N ARG A 296 -23.64 29.96 13.58
CA ARG A 296 -22.57 29.57 14.49
C ARG A 296 -22.00 30.74 15.28
N LEU A 297 -21.86 31.92 14.66
CA LEU A 297 -21.42 33.14 15.35
C LEU A 297 -22.43 33.57 16.41
N SER A 298 -23.73 33.53 16.11
CA SER A 298 -24.78 33.84 17.09
C SER A 298 -24.72 32.91 18.31
N GLN A 299 -24.50 31.61 18.09
CA GLN A 299 -24.32 30.63 19.18
C GLN A 299 -23.08 30.96 20.03
N LEU A 300 -21.92 31.19 19.40
CA LEU A 300 -20.66 31.47 20.13
C LEU A 300 -20.75 32.77 20.94
N VAL A 301 -21.30 33.84 20.37
CA VAL A 301 -21.52 35.11 21.08
C VAL A 301 -22.51 34.92 22.24
N GLY A 302 -23.60 34.19 22.02
CA GLY A 302 -24.57 33.87 23.08
C GLY A 302 -23.99 33.06 24.23
N MET A 303 -22.94 32.26 23.98
CA MET A 303 -22.18 31.52 24.98
C MET A 303 -21.04 32.32 25.63
N GLY A 304 -20.83 33.59 25.26
CA GLY A 304 -19.70 34.41 25.72
C GLY A 304 -18.34 34.02 25.13
N LYS A 305 -18.31 33.17 24.10
CA LYS A 305 -17.10 32.72 23.39
C LYS A 305 -16.68 33.70 22.29
N LEU A 306 -16.32 34.92 22.70
CA LEU A 306 -16.06 36.03 21.78
C LEU A 306 -14.79 35.84 20.94
N VAL A 307 -13.74 35.23 21.52
CA VAL A 307 -12.48 34.98 20.82
C VAL A 307 -12.66 33.93 19.72
N GLU A 308 -13.39 32.86 20.03
CA GLU A 308 -13.74 31.81 19.08
C GLU A 308 -14.61 32.34 17.95
N ALA A 309 -15.59 33.21 18.26
CA ALA A 309 -16.44 33.85 17.27
C ALA A 309 -15.61 34.72 16.30
N GLN A 310 -14.75 35.59 16.84
CA GLN A 310 -13.89 36.45 16.03
C GLN A 310 -12.95 35.64 15.14
N ARG A 311 -12.33 34.59 15.69
CA ARG A 311 -11.43 33.68 14.96
C ARG A 311 -12.15 32.98 13.80
N LEU A 312 -13.33 32.43 14.07
CA LEU A 312 -14.14 31.73 13.08
C LEU A 312 -14.58 32.66 11.96
N GLU A 313 -15.03 33.87 12.31
CA GLU A 313 -15.48 34.87 11.35
C GLU A 313 -14.37 35.30 10.40
N GLN A 314 -13.21 35.69 10.94
CA GLN A 314 -12.06 36.14 10.13
C GLN A 314 -11.62 35.08 9.13
N ARG A 315 -11.44 33.84 9.60
CA ARG A 315 -10.99 32.74 8.73
C ARG A 315 -12.04 32.37 7.68
N THR A 316 -13.30 32.22 8.08
CA THR A 316 -14.35 31.77 7.15
C THR A 316 -14.63 32.82 6.08
N ARG A 317 -14.62 34.12 6.42
CA ARG A 317 -14.80 35.19 5.43
C ARG A 317 -13.69 35.22 4.40
N PHE A 318 -12.43 35.05 4.82
CA PHE A 318 -11.30 34.93 3.91
C PHE A 318 -11.45 33.74 2.96
N ASP A 319 -11.82 32.57 3.50
CA ASP A 319 -12.05 31.37 2.69
C ASP A 319 -13.21 31.57 1.68
N LEU A 320 -14.28 32.27 2.07
CA LEU A 320 -15.42 32.61 1.19
C LEU A 320 -15.06 33.57 0.05
N GLU A 321 -14.21 34.57 0.32
CA GLU A 321 -13.69 35.48 -0.71
C GLU A 321 -12.89 34.69 -1.76
N MET A 322 -11.98 33.82 -1.30
CA MET A 322 -11.18 32.95 -2.18
C MET A 322 -12.06 32.00 -3.01
N LEU A 323 -13.09 31.40 -2.41
CA LEU A 323 -14.03 30.54 -3.13
C LEU A 323 -14.84 31.29 -4.19
N THR A 324 -15.17 32.57 -3.96
CA THR A 324 -15.96 33.37 -4.90
C THR A 324 -15.13 33.82 -6.10
N GLU A 325 -13.90 34.30 -5.86
CA GLU A 325 -13.02 34.85 -6.89
C GLU A 325 -12.29 33.75 -7.69
N VAL A 326 -11.74 32.76 -6.97
CA VAL A 326 -10.84 31.74 -7.55
C VAL A 326 -11.55 30.40 -7.74
N GLY A 327 -12.63 30.14 -7.00
CA GLY A 327 -13.29 28.82 -6.97
C GLY A 327 -12.57 27.80 -6.08
N HIS A 328 -11.55 28.23 -5.33
CA HIS A 328 -10.73 27.37 -4.47
C HIS A 328 -10.14 28.14 -3.28
N CYS A 329 -9.90 27.46 -2.15
CA CYS A 329 -9.22 28.01 -0.97
C CYS A 329 -8.34 26.95 -0.27
N LYS A 330 -7.36 27.39 0.54
CA LYS A 330 -6.52 26.46 1.31
C LYS A 330 -7.37 25.76 2.37
N GLY A 331 -7.40 24.43 2.33
CA GLY A 331 -8.24 23.67 3.26
C GLY A 331 -9.71 23.55 2.81
N ILE A 332 -9.97 23.69 1.50
CA ILE A 332 -11.30 23.56 0.88
C ILE A 332 -12.04 22.28 1.30
N GLU A 333 -11.30 21.21 1.64
CA GLU A 333 -11.89 19.95 2.10
C GLU A 333 -12.77 20.12 3.34
N ASN A 334 -12.56 21.16 4.17
CA ASN A 334 -13.40 21.44 5.33
C ASN A 334 -14.81 21.93 4.96
N TYR A 335 -15.03 22.29 3.70
CA TYR A 335 -16.32 22.69 3.14
C TYR A 335 -16.94 21.61 2.25
N SER A 336 -16.39 20.38 2.24
CA SER A 336 -16.78 19.32 1.31
C SER A 336 -18.27 18.97 1.35
N ARG A 337 -18.91 19.03 2.52
CA ARG A 337 -20.37 18.83 2.63
C ARG A 337 -21.16 19.86 1.81
N HIS A 338 -20.84 21.14 1.97
CA HIS A 338 -21.50 22.22 1.25
C HIS A 338 -21.23 22.13 -0.24
N LEU A 339 -19.99 21.85 -0.63
CA LEU A 339 -19.58 21.70 -2.04
C LEU A 339 -20.25 20.51 -2.73
N SER A 340 -20.50 19.42 -2.00
CA SER A 340 -21.16 18.22 -2.52
C SER A 340 -22.70 18.27 -2.45
N GLY A 341 -23.26 19.28 -1.79
CA GLY A 341 -24.71 19.41 -1.55
C GLY A 341 -25.30 18.30 -0.68
N SER A 342 -24.47 17.59 0.10
CA SER A 342 -24.93 16.52 0.99
C SER A 342 -25.57 17.07 2.27
N ALA A 343 -26.47 16.29 2.87
CA ALA A 343 -27.08 16.64 4.15
C ALA A 343 -26.07 16.54 5.31
N GLN A 344 -26.37 17.22 6.43
CA GLN A 344 -25.56 17.12 7.64
C GLN A 344 -25.49 15.67 8.14
N GLY A 345 -24.29 15.19 8.44
CA GLY A 345 -24.04 13.83 8.92
C GLY A 345 -24.05 12.74 7.85
N GLU A 346 -24.46 13.03 6.60
CA GLU A 346 -24.46 12.08 5.49
C GLU A 346 -23.03 11.54 5.23
N PRO A 347 -22.87 10.24 4.93
CA PRO A 347 -21.56 9.68 4.62
C PRO A 347 -20.95 10.35 3.38
N PRO A 348 -19.65 10.69 3.41
CA PRO A 348 -18.97 11.20 2.22
C PRO A 348 -18.85 10.13 1.15
N SER A 349 -18.72 10.56 -0.11
CA SER A 349 -18.38 9.63 -1.19
C SER A 349 -16.91 9.23 -1.08
N THR A 350 -16.59 7.98 -1.36
CA THR A 350 -15.28 7.36 -1.19
C THR A 350 -14.96 6.47 -2.39
N LEU A 351 -13.77 5.87 -2.43
CA LEU A 351 -13.41 4.98 -3.55
C LEU A 351 -14.39 3.80 -3.69
N THR A 352 -14.96 3.33 -2.58
CA THR A 352 -15.92 2.21 -2.62
C THR A 352 -17.21 2.54 -3.37
N ASP A 353 -17.55 3.82 -3.52
CA ASP A 353 -18.71 4.24 -4.32
C ASP A 353 -18.41 4.26 -5.83
N TYR A 354 -17.13 4.28 -6.22
CA TYR A 354 -16.71 4.12 -7.62
C TYR A 354 -16.74 2.65 -8.05
N LEU A 355 -16.62 1.71 -7.09
CA LEU A 355 -16.55 0.29 -7.40
C LEU A 355 -17.87 -0.23 -8.02
N PRO A 356 -17.78 -1.09 -9.06
CA PRO A 356 -18.93 -1.79 -9.60
C PRO A 356 -19.71 -2.56 -8.53
N ARG A 357 -21.00 -2.80 -8.79
CA ARG A 357 -21.89 -3.51 -7.85
C ARG A 357 -21.44 -4.92 -7.53
N ASP A 358 -20.79 -5.53 -8.50
CA ASP A 358 -20.25 -6.87 -8.47
C ASP A 358 -18.77 -6.93 -8.07
N ALA A 359 -18.15 -5.85 -7.58
CA ALA A 359 -16.76 -5.90 -7.14
C ALA A 359 -16.58 -6.79 -5.89
N VAL A 360 -15.46 -7.50 -5.81
CA VAL A 360 -15.07 -8.35 -4.67
C VAL A 360 -14.04 -7.62 -3.81
N MET A 361 -14.21 -7.64 -2.48
CA MET A 361 -13.28 -7.01 -1.55
C MET A 361 -12.47 -8.08 -0.82
N PHE A 362 -11.16 -7.89 -0.74
CA PHE A 362 -10.27 -8.67 0.09
C PHE A 362 -9.74 -7.78 1.21
N LEU A 363 -9.83 -8.24 2.46
CA LEU A 363 -9.24 -7.53 3.61
C LEU A 363 -8.04 -8.34 4.11
N ASP A 364 -6.83 -7.97 3.68
CA ASP A 364 -5.60 -8.65 4.08
C ASP A 364 -5.17 -8.24 5.49
N GLU A 365 -4.78 -9.23 6.28
CA GLU A 365 -4.60 -9.10 7.73
C GLU A 365 -5.85 -8.46 8.40
N SER A 366 -7.04 -9.00 8.07
CA SER A 366 -8.36 -8.49 8.48
C SER A 366 -8.48 -8.18 9.98
N HIS A 367 -7.81 -8.98 10.81
CA HIS A 367 -7.80 -8.87 12.27
C HIS A 367 -7.19 -7.55 12.78
N VAL A 368 -6.42 -6.84 11.94
CA VAL A 368 -5.94 -5.47 12.16
C VAL A 368 -6.87 -4.47 11.48
N LEU A 369 -7.20 -4.70 10.20
CA LEU A 369 -7.98 -3.78 9.37
C LEU A 369 -9.34 -3.42 9.98
N MET A 370 -10.09 -4.39 10.51
CA MET A 370 -11.42 -4.11 11.06
C MET A 370 -11.36 -3.12 12.23
N GLY A 371 -10.38 -3.28 13.13
CA GLY A 371 -10.15 -2.32 14.20
C GLY A 371 -9.66 -0.96 13.68
N GLN A 372 -8.82 -0.97 12.65
CA GLN A 372 -8.31 0.25 12.01
C GLN A 372 -9.43 1.07 11.39
N PHE A 373 -10.33 0.45 10.62
CA PHE A 373 -11.49 1.12 10.01
C PHE A 373 -12.37 1.81 11.07
N GLY A 374 -12.67 1.13 12.19
CA GLY A 374 -13.40 1.74 13.30
C GLY A 374 -12.65 2.91 13.96
N GLY A 375 -11.32 2.85 14.03
CA GLY A 375 -10.48 3.89 14.63
C GLY A 375 -10.35 5.17 13.81
N MET A 376 -10.40 5.09 12.47
CA MET A 376 -10.17 6.24 11.58
C MET A 376 -11.16 7.38 11.84
N TYR A 377 -12.46 7.07 11.96
CA TYR A 377 -13.50 8.07 12.23
C TYR A 377 -13.38 8.69 13.64
N ALA A 378 -13.16 7.86 14.66
CA ALA A 378 -13.07 8.33 16.04
C ALA A 378 -11.90 9.32 16.23
N GLY A 379 -10.73 9.01 15.65
CA GLY A 379 -9.57 9.88 15.67
C GLY A 379 -9.82 11.21 14.94
N ASP A 380 -10.37 11.17 13.72
CA ASP A 380 -10.67 12.37 12.95
C ASP A 380 -11.70 13.27 13.66
N ARG A 381 -12.79 12.67 14.16
CA ARG A 381 -13.85 13.39 14.88
C ARG A 381 -13.33 14.03 16.17
N SER A 382 -12.51 13.33 16.95
CA SER A 382 -11.95 13.89 18.19
C SER A 382 -11.12 15.14 17.88
N ARG A 383 -10.22 15.07 16.88
CA ARG A 383 -9.37 16.19 16.47
C ARG A 383 -10.19 17.38 15.98
N LYS A 384 -11.19 17.13 15.13
CA LYS A 384 -12.00 18.20 14.53
C LYS A 384 -13.00 18.82 15.49
N THR A 385 -13.53 18.04 16.43
CA THR A 385 -14.42 18.58 17.48
C THR A 385 -13.73 19.70 18.24
N THR A 386 -12.47 19.50 18.62
CA THR A 386 -11.67 20.54 19.29
C THR A 386 -11.49 21.78 18.40
N LEU A 387 -11.24 21.63 17.09
CA LEU A 387 -11.16 22.79 16.18
C LEU A 387 -12.48 23.57 16.12
N VAL A 388 -13.62 22.88 16.09
CA VAL A 388 -14.96 23.49 16.02
C VAL A 388 -15.36 24.17 17.33
N GLU A 389 -15.02 23.56 18.47
CA GLU A 389 -15.33 24.09 19.80
C GLU A 389 -14.58 25.39 20.12
N TYR A 390 -13.37 25.53 19.56
CA TYR A 390 -12.49 26.68 19.71
C TYR A 390 -12.50 27.62 18.48
N GLY A 391 -13.50 27.50 17.59
CA GLY A 391 -13.74 28.48 16.52
C GLY A 391 -12.68 28.50 15.40
N PHE A 392 -11.93 27.43 15.19
CA PHE A 392 -11.01 27.31 14.04
C PHE A 392 -11.71 26.85 12.76
N ARG A 393 -12.82 26.10 12.88
CA ARG A 393 -13.62 25.56 11.77
C ARG A 393 -15.10 25.58 12.08
N LEU A 394 -15.93 25.60 11.03
CA LEU A 394 -17.39 25.45 11.13
C LEU A 394 -17.76 24.01 11.53
N PRO A 395 -18.96 23.79 12.13
CA PRO A 395 -19.46 22.44 12.43
C PRO A 395 -19.47 21.50 11.22
N SER A 396 -19.77 22.00 10.03
CA SER A 396 -19.68 21.26 8.75
C SER A 396 -18.34 20.61 8.46
N ALA A 397 -17.23 21.09 9.05
CA ALA A 397 -15.93 20.46 8.88
C ALA A 397 -15.87 19.03 9.45
N LEU A 398 -16.77 18.70 10.39
CA LEU A 398 -16.94 17.33 10.93
C LEU A 398 -17.53 16.36 9.91
N ASP A 399 -18.24 16.87 8.90
CA ASP A 399 -18.83 16.06 7.83
C ASP A 399 -17.83 15.76 6.71
N ASN A 400 -16.69 16.45 6.67
CA ASN A 400 -15.50 15.98 5.97
C ASN A 400 -14.83 14.92 6.83
N ARG A 401 -14.97 13.63 6.54
CA ARG A 401 -14.48 12.56 7.43
C ARG A 401 -14.25 11.27 6.66
N PRO A 402 -13.57 10.28 7.24
CA PRO A 402 -13.71 8.91 6.74
C PRO A 402 -15.11 8.36 7.04
N LEU A 403 -15.47 7.26 6.38
CA LEU A 403 -16.66 6.48 6.73
C LEU A 403 -16.57 5.97 8.17
N LYS A 404 -17.71 5.90 8.85
CA LYS A 404 -17.85 5.08 10.05
C LYS A 404 -17.83 3.61 9.65
N LEU A 405 -17.57 2.72 10.60
CA LEU A 405 -17.56 1.29 10.33
C LEU A 405 -18.92 0.83 9.78
N GLU A 406 -20.02 1.28 10.38
CA GLU A 406 -21.38 0.90 9.98
C GLU A 406 -21.75 1.42 8.58
N GLU A 407 -21.16 2.55 8.17
CA GLU A 407 -21.34 3.12 6.83
C GLU A 407 -20.49 2.38 5.79
N PHE A 408 -19.36 1.82 6.20
CA PHE A 408 -18.50 1.00 5.35
C PHE A 408 -19.06 -0.42 5.18
N GLU A 409 -19.65 -1.01 6.23
CA GLU A 409 -20.34 -2.30 6.16
C GLU A 409 -21.45 -2.33 5.09
N GLN A 410 -22.17 -1.22 4.91
CA GLN A 410 -23.17 -1.10 3.83
C GLN A 410 -22.58 -1.18 2.41
N ARG A 411 -21.27 -0.96 2.28
CA ARG A 411 -20.51 -1.07 1.02
C ARG A 411 -19.77 -2.40 0.90
N MET A 412 -19.66 -3.18 1.97
CA MET A 412 -19.08 -4.51 2.00
C MET A 412 -20.03 -5.55 1.37
N ARG A 413 -20.16 -5.52 0.04
CA ARG A 413 -21.12 -6.37 -0.69
C ARG A 413 -20.71 -7.85 -0.73
N GLN A 414 -19.47 -8.12 -1.12
CA GLN A 414 -18.87 -9.46 -1.07
C GLN A 414 -17.43 -9.32 -0.61
N VAL A 415 -17.13 -9.88 0.56
CA VAL A 415 -15.85 -9.71 1.24
C VAL A 415 -15.24 -11.04 1.61
N ILE A 416 -13.95 -11.18 1.30
CA ILE A 416 -13.10 -12.28 1.74
C ILE A 416 -12.10 -11.69 2.75
N PHE A 417 -12.29 -12.02 4.03
CA PHE A 417 -11.32 -11.72 5.08
C PHE A 417 -10.12 -12.65 4.94
N VAL A 418 -8.90 -12.11 4.93
CA VAL A 418 -7.69 -12.89 4.77
C VAL A 418 -6.83 -12.73 6.01
N SER A 419 -6.67 -13.80 6.79
CA SER A 419 -5.96 -13.73 8.07
C SER A 419 -5.52 -15.11 8.56
N ALA A 420 -4.34 -15.18 9.18
CA ALA A 420 -3.91 -16.37 9.92
C ALA A 420 -4.56 -16.48 11.31
N THR A 421 -5.10 -15.37 11.80
CA THR A 421 -5.67 -15.20 13.15
C THR A 421 -6.90 -14.28 13.10
N PRO A 422 -8.02 -14.70 12.47
CA PRO A 422 -9.24 -13.88 12.38
C PRO A 422 -9.70 -13.41 13.76
N ALA A 423 -10.16 -12.16 13.87
CA ALA A 423 -10.70 -11.62 15.11
C ALA A 423 -12.20 -11.92 15.24
N ASP A 424 -12.84 -11.35 16.27
CA ASP A 424 -14.22 -11.67 16.61
C ASP A 424 -15.22 -11.25 15.52
N TYR A 425 -14.93 -10.15 14.81
CA TYR A 425 -15.77 -9.69 13.71
C TYR A 425 -15.88 -10.74 12.62
N GLU A 426 -14.74 -11.20 12.11
CA GLU A 426 -14.67 -12.19 11.04
C GLU A 426 -15.30 -13.53 11.47
N LYS A 427 -15.03 -13.96 12.70
CA LYS A 427 -15.60 -15.19 13.28
C LYS A 427 -17.11 -15.16 13.41
N THR A 428 -17.71 -14.00 13.65
CA THR A 428 -19.16 -13.86 13.88
C THR A 428 -19.93 -13.56 12.61
N HIS A 429 -19.28 -13.00 11.59
CA HIS A 429 -19.94 -12.55 10.35
C HIS A 429 -19.73 -13.48 9.16
N SER A 430 -18.67 -14.31 9.15
CA SER A 430 -18.39 -15.19 8.02
C SER A 430 -19.38 -16.36 7.96
N GLY A 431 -20.03 -16.54 6.80
CA GLY A 431 -20.83 -17.74 6.51
C GLY A 431 -19.96 -18.98 6.28
N GLN A 432 -18.74 -18.77 5.80
CA GLN A 432 -17.77 -19.84 5.51
C GLN A 432 -16.35 -19.47 5.97
N VAL A 433 -15.66 -20.47 6.53
CA VAL A 433 -14.22 -20.40 6.82
C VAL A 433 -13.49 -21.42 5.94
N VAL A 434 -12.64 -20.91 5.05
CA VAL A 434 -11.81 -21.68 4.13
C VAL A 434 -10.41 -21.80 4.73
N GLU A 435 -9.99 -23.01 5.06
CA GLU A 435 -8.66 -23.25 5.63
C GLU A 435 -7.59 -23.39 4.54
N GLN A 436 -6.47 -22.69 4.70
CA GLN A 436 -5.26 -22.87 3.90
C GLN A 436 -4.05 -23.01 4.83
N LEU A 437 -3.82 -24.24 5.31
CA LEU A 437 -2.83 -24.54 6.34
C LEU A 437 -1.57 -25.19 5.76
N VAL A 438 -1.70 -25.98 4.70
CA VAL A 438 -0.58 -26.64 4.03
C VAL A 438 0.17 -25.66 3.11
N ARG A 439 1.49 -25.55 3.29
CA ARG A 439 2.36 -24.72 2.46
C ARG A 439 2.77 -25.45 1.18
N PRO A 440 2.90 -24.76 0.03
CA PRO A 440 3.37 -25.37 -1.22
C PRO A 440 4.73 -26.09 -1.10
N THR A 441 5.62 -25.59 -0.23
CA THR A 441 6.96 -26.16 -0.04
C THR A 441 7.03 -27.30 0.97
N GLY A 442 5.90 -27.72 1.55
CA GLY A 442 5.84 -28.72 2.61
C GLY A 442 6.36 -28.23 3.97
N LEU A 443 6.75 -26.95 4.12
CA LEU A 443 7.16 -26.41 5.42
C LEU A 443 6.03 -26.48 6.45
N VAL A 444 6.38 -26.86 7.66
CA VAL A 444 5.45 -27.07 8.78
C VAL A 444 5.54 -25.95 9.81
N ASP A 445 4.49 -25.76 10.59
CA ASP A 445 4.49 -24.86 11.75
C ASP A 445 5.54 -25.34 12.77
N PRO A 446 6.26 -24.43 13.44
CA PRO A 446 7.41 -24.77 14.27
C PRO A 446 7.04 -25.54 15.54
N GLU A 447 8.01 -26.23 16.12
CA GLU A 447 7.84 -26.84 17.44
C GLU A 447 7.81 -25.75 18.52
N VAL A 448 6.89 -25.88 19.47
CA VAL A 448 6.71 -24.92 20.56
C VAL A 448 7.13 -25.56 21.88
N GLU A 449 8.00 -24.89 22.62
CA GLU A 449 8.43 -25.31 23.96
C GLU A 449 8.15 -24.20 24.97
N VAL A 450 7.73 -24.58 26.18
CA VAL A 450 7.59 -23.65 27.31
C VAL A 450 8.71 -23.91 28.31
N ARG A 451 9.47 -22.87 28.66
CA ARG A 451 10.57 -22.91 29.64
C ARG A 451 10.35 -21.90 30.78
N PRO A 452 10.91 -22.12 31.99
CA PRO A 452 10.77 -21.18 33.11
C PRO A 452 11.31 -19.78 32.80
N ALA A 453 10.63 -18.73 33.27
CA ALA A 453 11.03 -17.35 33.00
C ALA A 453 12.22 -16.87 33.86
N ILE A 454 12.45 -17.52 35.01
CA ILE A 454 13.48 -17.14 36.01
C ILE A 454 14.88 -17.00 35.39
N HIS A 455 15.26 -17.92 34.48
CA HIS A 455 16.58 -17.94 33.83
C HIS A 455 16.49 -17.69 32.31
N GLN A 456 15.46 -16.98 31.86
CA GLN A 456 15.17 -16.82 30.43
C GLN A 456 16.31 -16.15 29.64
N VAL A 457 17.04 -15.20 30.26
CA VAL A 457 18.14 -14.47 29.60
C VAL A 457 19.37 -15.37 29.39
N ASP A 458 19.72 -16.19 30.38
CA ASP A 458 20.86 -17.11 30.27
C ASP A 458 20.55 -18.25 29.29
N ASP A 459 19.33 -18.80 29.35
CA ASP A 459 18.87 -19.86 28.46
C ASP A 459 18.80 -19.39 27.00
N VAL A 460 18.24 -18.20 26.74
CA VAL A 460 18.16 -17.67 25.36
C VAL A 460 19.54 -17.37 24.80
N LEU A 461 20.50 -16.91 25.63
CA LEU A 461 21.89 -16.70 25.20
C LEU A 461 22.55 -18.01 24.75
N GLN A 462 22.29 -19.12 25.43
CA GLN A 462 22.76 -20.44 25.01
C GLN A 462 22.11 -20.88 23.70
N GLU A 463 20.79 -20.73 23.55
CA GLU A 463 20.08 -21.06 22.32
C GLU A 463 20.56 -20.23 21.13
N ILE A 464 20.83 -18.93 21.34
CA ILE A 464 21.45 -18.06 20.34
C ILE A 464 22.77 -18.65 19.86
N ARG A 465 23.69 -19.03 20.76
CA ARG A 465 24.99 -19.60 20.38
C ARG A 465 24.83 -20.84 19.51
N ILE A 466 23.88 -21.73 19.85
CA ILE A 466 23.58 -22.92 19.05
C ILE A 466 23.10 -22.55 17.64
N ARG A 467 22.31 -21.48 17.48
CA ARG A 467 21.82 -21.04 16.16
C ARG A 467 22.91 -20.35 15.35
N VAL A 468 23.77 -19.56 15.99
CA VAL A 468 24.93 -18.91 15.35
C VAL A 468 25.90 -19.94 14.77
N GLU A 469 26.17 -21.04 15.50
CA GLU A 469 27.00 -22.15 15.00
C GLU A 469 26.43 -22.82 13.74
N LYS A 470 25.10 -22.77 13.56
CA LYS A 470 24.40 -23.29 12.38
C LYS A 470 24.18 -22.25 11.28
N HIS A 471 24.71 -21.03 11.45
CA HIS A 471 24.47 -19.89 10.57
C HIS A 471 22.99 -19.49 10.42
N GLU A 472 22.17 -19.76 11.43
CA GLU A 472 20.75 -19.40 11.49
C GLU A 472 20.54 -18.08 12.24
N ARG A 473 19.34 -17.50 12.18
CA ARG A 473 18.99 -16.24 12.87
C ARG A 473 17.97 -16.45 13.99
N VAL A 474 17.99 -15.54 14.96
CA VAL A 474 17.09 -15.55 16.11
C VAL A 474 16.27 -14.26 16.20
N LEU A 475 14.97 -14.41 16.43
CA LEU A 475 14.08 -13.31 16.80
C LEU A 475 13.71 -13.42 18.28
N ILE A 476 13.81 -12.32 19.02
CA ILE A 476 13.39 -12.25 20.41
C ILE A 476 12.30 -11.18 20.56
N THR A 477 11.19 -11.50 21.23
CA THR A 477 10.17 -10.49 21.59
C THR A 477 10.18 -10.20 23.09
N THR A 478 10.23 -8.92 23.45
CA THR A 478 10.09 -8.42 24.81
C THR A 478 8.77 -7.64 24.98
N LEU A 479 8.51 -7.10 26.18
CA LEU A 479 7.28 -6.35 26.46
C LEU A 479 7.44 -4.83 26.35
N THR A 480 8.66 -4.30 26.47
CA THR A 480 8.91 -2.84 26.53
C THR A 480 10.16 -2.45 25.74
N LYS A 481 10.20 -1.17 25.29
CA LYS A 481 11.36 -0.60 24.58
C LYS A 481 12.63 -0.71 25.40
N ARG A 482 12.53 -0.29 26.66
CA ARG A 482 13.63 -0.36 27.62
C ARG A 482 14.17 -1.78 27.78
N MET A 483 13.30 -2.80 27.84
CA MET A 483 13.77 -4.20 27.93
C MET A 483 14.43 -4.67 26.63
N ALA A 484 13.94 -4.24 25.47
CA ALA A 484 14.58 -4.57 24.19
C ALA A 484 15.99 -3.96 24.09
N GLU A 485 16.15 -2.69 24.47
CA GLU A 485 17.43 -1.99 24.54
C GLU A 485 18.37 -2.68 25.55
N GLN A 486 17.93 -2.86 26.79
CA GLN A 486 18.74 -3.48 27.85
C GLN A 486 19.16 -4.92 27.53
N LEU A 487 18.28 -5.71 26.92
CA LEU A 487 18.64 -7.06 26.47
C LEU A 487 19.66 -7.02 25.34
N THR A 488 19.53 -6.07 24.42
CA THR A 488 20.48 -5.88 23.32
C THR A 488 21.86 -5.51 23.85
N ASP A 489 21.94 -4.60 24.82
CA ASP A 489 23.19 -4.22 25.47
C ASP A 489 23.84 -5.43 26.16
N TYR A 490 23.08 -6.17 26.97
CA TYR A 490 23.56 -7.37 27.65
C TYR A 490 24.07 -8.44 26.68
N LEU A 491 23.32 -8.72 25.61
CA LEU A 491 23.73 -9.70 24.59
C LEU A 491 25.00 -9.24 23.85
N THR A 492 25.12 -7.94 23.58
CA THR A 492 26.31 -7.34 22.96
C THR A 492 27.55 -7.49 23.86
N GLU A 493 27.42 -7.20 25.16
CA GLU A 493 28.49 -7.38 26.16
C GLU A 493 28.94 -8.84 26.26
N ASN A 494 28.03 -9.79 26.00
CA ASN A 494 28.30 -11.23 25.96
C ASN A 494 28.74 -11.76 24.58
N GLY A 495 29.10 -10.86 23.65
CA GLY A 495 29.71 -11.19 22.36
C GLY A 495 28.73 -11.61 21.25
N VAL A 496 27.42 -11.39 21.44
CA VAL A 496 26.41 -11.67 20.41
C VAL A 496 26.30 -10.47 19.47
N LYS A 497 26.23 -10.72 18.15
CA LYS A 497 25.90 -9.68 17.18
C LYS A 497 24.38 -9.48 17.18
N VAL A 498 23.93 -8.39 17.79
CA VAL A 498 22.50 -8.12 18.01
C VAL A 498 22.13 -6.67 17.68
N ARG A 499 20.87 -6.48 17.28
CA ARG A 499 20.21 -5.19 17.13
C ARG A 499 18.80 -5.25 17.73
N TYR A 500 18.23 -4.10 18.08
CA TYR A 500 16.83 -4.01 18.48
C TYR A 500 15.95 -3.38 17.39
N LEU A 501 14.64 -3.61 17.48
CA LEU A 501 13.63 -2.97 16.64
C LEU A 501 12.38 -2.56 17.42
N HIS A 502 12.14 -1.25 17.54
CA HIS A 502 10.99 -0.67 18.22
C HIS A 502 10.44 0.56 17.46
N SER A 503 9.33 1.15 17.93
CA SER A 503 8.55 2.17 17.20
C SER A 503 9.31 3.45 16.84
N ASP A 504 10.39 3.78 17.55
CA ASP A 504 11.13 5.04 17.34
C ASP A 504 12.19 4.93 16.24
N ILE A 505 12.40 3.73 15.71
CA ILE A 505 13.25 3.50 14.53
C ILE A 505 12.47 3.87 13.28
N ASP A 506 13.10 4.69 12.43
CA ASP A 506 12.53 5.13 11.16
C ASP A 506 12.25 3.93 10.24
N THR A 507 11.31 4.09 9.32
CA THR A 507 10.94 3.04 8.36
C THR A 507 12.13 2.64 7.48
N VAL A 508 13.01 3.58 7.12
CA VAL A 508 14.21 3.31 6.30
C VAL A 508 15.20 2.47 7.07
N GLU A 509 15.57 2.93 8.27
CA GLU A 509 16.49 2.22 9.16
C GLU A 509 15.95 0.82 9.52
N ARG A 510 14.63 0.67 9.66
CA ARG A 510 13.99 -0.65 9.85
C ARG A 510 14.28 -1.59 8.69
N VAL A 511 14.16 -1.13 7.45
CA VAL A 511 14.42 -1.96 6.27
C VAL A 511 15.89 -2.38 6.23
N GLU A 512 16.81 -1.46 6.52
CA GLU A 512 18.25 -1.75 6.61
C GLU A 512 18.55 -2.80 7.68
N ILE A 513 18.02 -2.64 8.90
CA ILE A 513 18.20 -3.61 10.00
C ILE A 513 17.71 -5.01 9.58
N LEU A 514 16.54 -5.09 8.93
CA LEU A 514 16.00 -6.38 8.49
C LEU A 514 16.85 -7.01 7.37
N ARG A 515 17.36 -6.21 6.42
CA ARG A 515 18.27 -6.66 5.38
C ARG A 515 19.57 -7.18 5.98
N ASP A 516 20.16 -6.43 6.89
CA ASP A 516 21.43 -6.76 7.55
C ASP A 516 21.31 -8.04 8.38
N LEU A 517 20.14 -8.31 8.98
CA LEU A 517 19.85 -9.60 9.62
C LEU A 517 19.90 -10.76 8.61
N ARG A 518 19.27 -10.58 7.43
CA ARG A 518 19.28 -11.59 6.35
C ARG A 518 20.68 -11.85 5.82
N LEU A 519 21.45 -10.78 5.59
CA LEU A 519 22.85 -10.84 5.14
C LEU A 519 23.78 -11.45 6.19
N GLY A 520 23.36 -11.54 7.46
CA GLY A 520 24.20 -12.04 8.55
C GLY A 520 25.23 -11.04 9.05
N ALA A 521 24.99 -9.74 8.84
CA ALA A 521 25.76 -8.70 9.52
C ALA A 521 25.61 -8.81 11.04
N PHE A 522 24.44 -9.26 11.49
CA PHE A 522 24.18 -9.67 12.86
C PHE A 522 23.23 -10.88 12.89
N ASP A 523 23.16 -11.56 14.04
CA ASP A 523 22.52 -12.88 14.17
C ASP A 523 21.17 -12.83 14.90
N VAL A 524 20.97 -11.81 15.75
CA VAL A 524 19.82 -11.69 16.65
C VAL A 524 19.11 -10.36 16.50
N LEU A 525 17.78 -10.37 16.40
CA LEU A 525 16.95 -9.17 16.43
C LEU A 525 15.99 -9.19 17.62
N VAL A 526 16.08 -8.17 18.47
CA VAL A 526 15.22 -8.02 19.66
C VAL A 526 14.12 -6.98 19.38
N GLY A 527 12.87 -7.41 19.35
CA GLY A 527 11.72 -6.54 19.08
C GLY A 527 10.67 -6.56 20.20
N ILE A 528 9.61 -5.76 20.00
CA ILE A 528 8.41 -5.76 20.85
C ILE A 528 7.22 -6.28 20.06
N ASN A 529 6.64 -5.42 19.21
CA ASN A 529 5.46 -5.68 18.38
C ASN A 529 5.81 -5.71 16.89
N LEU A 530 6.95 -5.16 16.49
CA LEU A 530 7.32 -4.95 15.08
C LEU A 530 7.72 -6.23 14.35
N LEU A 531 7.82 -7.35 15.06
CA LEU A 531 7.97 -8.67 14.46
C LEU A 531 6.64 -9.24 13.94
N ARG A 532 5.56 -8.45 13.97
CA ARG A 532 4.19 -8.88 13.65
C ARG A 532 3.77 -8.64 12.20
N GLU A 533 4.41 -7.73 11.48
CA GLU A 533 3.98 -7.31 10.13
C GLU A 533 4.95 -7.80 9.07
N GLY A 534 4.51 -8.59 8.10
CA GLY A 534 5.19 -8.78 6.81
C GLY A 534 6.65 -9.28 6.76
N ILE A 535 7.33 -9.49 7.90
CA ILE A 535 8.75 -9.88 7.92
C ILE A 535 8.88 -11.32 7.43
N ASP A 536 9.45 -11.46 6.24
CA ASP A 536 9.74 -12.71 5.57
C ASP A 536 11.25 -12.97 5.60
N ILE A 537 11.70 -13.72 6.61
CA ILE A 537 13.11 -14.04 6.84
C ILE A 537 13.22 -15.56 7.00
N PRO A 538 13.43 -16.31 5.89
CA PRO A 538 13.63 -17.76 5.93
C PRO A 538 14.84 -18.20 6.76
N GLU A 539 15.79 -17.30 6.98
CA GLU A 539 17.02 -17.52 7.76
C GLU A 539 16.74 -17.67 9.28
N VAL A 540 15.55 -17.27 9.77
CA VAL A 540 15.16 -17.39 11.18
C VAL A 540 14.71 -18.81 11.50
N SER A 541 15.45 -19.48 12.39
CA SER A 541 15.09 -20.82 12.89
C SER A 541 14.59 -20.82 14.33
N LEU A 542 14.80 -19.73 15.09
CA LEU A 542 14.35 -19.62 16.47
C LEU A 542 13.59 -18.31 16.72
N VAL A 543 12.43 -18.43 17.35
CA VAL A 543 11.68 -17.32 17.94
C VAL A 543 11.61 -17.52 19.45
N ALA A 544 12.13 -16.56 20.21
CA ALA A 544 12.07 -16.54 21.67
C ALA A 544 11.06 -15.48 22.16
N ILE A 545 10.07 -15.89 22.94
CA ILE A 545 9.05 -15.02 23.51
C ILE A 545 9.31 -14.89 25.01
N LEU A 546 9.94 -13.78 25.41
CA LEU A 546 10.19 -13.51 26.83
C LEU A 546 8.89 -13.11 27.54
N ASP A 547 8.78 -13.46 28.81
CA ASP A 547 7.61 -13.14 29.65
C ASP A 547 6.27 -13.51 28.98
N ALA A 548 6.18 -14.72 28.43
CA ALA A 548 5.04 -15.19 27.65
C ALA A 548 3.74 -15.29 28.47
N ASP A 549 3.84 -15.36 29.81
CA ASP A 549 2.71 -15.43 30.74
C ASP A 549 2.12 -14.08 31.16
N LYS A 550 2.69 -12.97 30.67
CA LYS A 550 2.18 -11.61 30.93
C LYS A 550 1.10 -11.27 29.93
N GLU A 551 -0.13 -11.63 30.27
CA GLU A 551 -1.30 -11.35 29.43
C GLU A 551 -1.44 -9.86 29.09
N GLY A 552 -1.98 -9.61 27.91
CA GLY A 552 -2.11 -8.28 27.33
C GLY A 552 -2.03 -8.36 25.81
N PHE A 553 -2.02 -7.21 25.14
CA PHE A 553 -2.02 -7.15 23.68
C PHE A 553 -0.87 -7.95 23.05
N LEU A 554 0.36 -7.86 23.60
CA LEU A 554 1.55 -8.52 23.06
C LEU A 554 1.61 -10.04 23.32
N ARG A 555 0.78 -10.56 24.22
CA ARG A 555 0.74 -12.00 24.60
C ARG A 555 -0.66 -12.61 24.50
N SER A 556 -1.55 -11.95 23.74
CA SER A 556 -2.83 -12.55 23.37
C SER A 556 -2.61 -13.76 22.46
N GLU A 557 -3.58 -14.67 22.42
CA GLU A 557 -3.60 -15.84 21.51
C GLU A 557 -3.16 -15.48 20.09
N ARG A 558 -3.72 -14.42 19.52
CA ARG A 558 -3.41 -13.93 18.16
C ARG A 558 -1.95 -13.51 18.03
N SER A 559 -1.46 -12.72 18.99
CA SER A 559 -0.08 -12.22 18.98
C SER A 559 0.93 -13.36 19.12
N LEU A 560 0.64 -14.36 19.95
CA LEU A 560 1.47 -15.54 20.11
C LEU A 560 1.53 -16.36 18.82
N ILE A 561 0.38 -16.69 18.21
CA ILE A 561 0.33 -17.45 16.95
C ILE A 561 1.13 -16.75 15.84
N GLN A 562 0.98 -15.43 15.69
CA GLN A 562 1.70 -14.67 14.67
C GLN A 562 3.21 -14.62 14.92
N THR A 563 3.61 -14.49 16.19
CA THR A 563 5.02 -14.47 16.59
C THR A 563 5.66 -15.84 16.35
N ILE A 564 5.01 -16.92 16.77
CA ILE A 564 5.42 -18.31 16.52
C ILE A 564 5.56 -18.54 15.00
N GLY A 565 4.61 -18.06 14.21
CA GLY A 565 4.62 -18.20 12.75
C GLY A 565 5.84 -17.60 12.04
N ARG A 566 6.66 -16.77 12.70
CA ARG A 566 7.92 -16.25 12.12
C ARG A 566 8.99 -17.33 11.97
N ALA A 567 8.96 -18.39 12.76
CA ALA A 567 9.86 -19.54 12.61
C ALA A 567 9.36 -20.56 11.57
N ALA A 568 8.13 -20.42 11.04
CA ALA A 568 7.52 -21.42 10.16
C ALA A 568 8.07 -21.41 8.71
N ARG A 569 9.03 -20.53 8.39
CA ARG A 569 9.67 -20.43 7.07
C ARG A 569 11.01 -21.18 6.99
N ASN A 570 11.42 -21.81 8.08
CA ASN A 570 12.68 -22.54 8.19
C ASN A 570 12.41 -24.01 8.56
N LEU A 571 13.19 -24.92 7.97
CA LEU A 571 13.11 -26.35 8.24
C LEU A 571 13.31 -26.70 9.72
N ASN A 572 14.20 -25.96 10.40
CA ASN A 572 14.54 -26.13 11.81
C ASN A 572 13.77 -25.17 12.72
N GLY A 573 12.64 -24.63 12.24
CA GLY A 573 11.82 -23.65 12.95
C GLY A 573 11.38 -24.12 14.32
N ARG A 574 11.70 -23.34 15.36
CA ARG A 574 11.31 -23.57 16.76
C ARG A 574 10.86 -22.26 17.42
N ALA A 575 9.92 -22.36 18.35
CA ALA A 575 9.51 -21.27 19.23
C ALA A 575 9.70 -21.66 20.71
N ILE A 576 10.31 -20.78 21.50
CA ILE A 576 10.46 -20.94 22.95
C ILE A 576 9.65 -19.84 23.64
N LEU A 577 8.71 -20.23 24.50
CA LEU A 577 7.90 -19.34 25.32
C LEU A 577 8.42 -19.40 26.76
N TYR A 578 9.04 -18.33 27.23
CA TYR A 578 9.53 -18.24 28.60
C TYR A 578 8.41 -17.77 29.53
N ALA A 579 7.97 -18.65 30.43
CA ALA A 579 6.81 -18.43 31.29
C ALA A 579 6.90 -19.30 32.55
N ASP A 580 6.42 -18.77 33.68
CA ASP A 580 6.32 -19.54 34.92
C ASP A 580 4.98 -20.29 35.03
N ARG A 581 3.99 -19.86 34.25
CA ARG A 581 2.66 -20.49 34.13
C ARG A 581 2.16 -20.47 32.70
N VAL A 582 1.42 -21.50 32.29
CA VAL A 582 0.72 -21.52 31.00
C VAL A 582 -0.60 -20.77 31.15
N THR A 583 -0.75 -19.64 30.46
CA THR A 583 -2.02 -18.88 30.42
C THR A 583 -3.00 -19.47 29.39
N ASP A 584 -4.27 -19.07 29.46
CA ASP A 584 -5.28 -19.50 28.48
C ASP A 584 -4.88 -19.09 27.04
N SER A 585 -4.32 -17.89 26.89
CA SER A 585 -3.80 -17.39 25.61
C SER A 585 -2.67 -18.26 25.07
N MET A 586 -1.75 -18.72 25.93
CA MET A 586 -0.68 -19.64 25.56
C MET A 586 -1.24 -21.01 25.18
N ALA A 587 -2.14 -21.57 26.00
CA ALA A 587 -2.72 -22.89 25.76
C ALA A 587 -3.43 -22.96 24.39
N ARG A 588 -4.22 -21.94 24.05
CA ARG A 588 -4.89 -21.83 22.73
C ARG A 588 -3.89 -21.68 21.58
N ALA A 589 -2.86 -20.85 21.75
CA ALA A 589 -1.84 -20.64 20.72
C ALA A 589 -1.00 -21.90 20.46
N ILE A 590 -0.58 -22.61 21.51
CA ILE A 590 0.15 -23.88 21.42
C ILE A 590 -0.73 -24.92 20.73
N GLY A 591 -1.97 -25.11 21.20
CA GLY A 591 -2.90 -26.08 20.63
C GLY A 591 -3.21 -25.85 19.15
N GLU A 592 -3.39 -24.60 18.72
CA GLU A 592 -3.61 -24.28 17.30
C GLU A 592 -2.35 -24.52 16.45
N THR A 593 -1.16 -24.24 16.98
CA THR A 593 0.11 -24.51 16.30
C THR A 593 0.33 -26.02 16.12
N GLU A 594 0.09 -26.81 17.16
CA GLU A 594 0.21 -28.28 17.10
C GLU A 594 -0.83 -28.90 16.15
N ARG A 595 -2.07 -28.40 16.15
CA ARG A 595 -3.12 -28.82 15.20
C ARG A 595 -2.66 -28.62 13.75
N ARG A 596 -2.15 -27.42 13.44
CA ARG A 596 -1.63 -27.08 12.10
C ARG A 596 -0.46 -27.97 11.71
N ARG A 597 0.54 -28.08 12.59
CA ARG A 597 1.73 -28.92 12.37
C ARG A 597 1.35 -30.37 12.08
N THR A 598 0.43 -30.94 12.85
CA THR A 598 -0.04 -32.32 12.67
C THR A 598 -0.69 -32.53 11.30
N LYS A 599 -1.59 -31.63 10.88
CA LYS A 599 -2.24 -31.67 9.56
C LYS A 599 -1.22 -31.57 8.42
N GLN A 600 -0.24 -30.68 8.55
CA GLN A 600 0.80 -30.47 7.54
C GLN A 600 1.72 -31.70 7.41
N ILE A 601 2.15 -32.30 8.53
CA ILE A 601 2.95 -33.53 8.53
C ILE A 601 2.18 -34.68 7.87
N ALA A 602 0.90 -34.86 8.23
CA ALA A 602 0.06 -35.91 7.63
C ALA A 602 -0.05 -35.72 6.11
N HIS A 603 -0.32 -34.50 5.65
CA HIS A 603 -0.39 -34.17 4.22
C HIS A 603 0.94 -34.48 3.50
N ASN A 604 2.07 -34.08 4.08
CA ASN A 604 3.38 -34.34 3.50
C ASN A 604 3.66 -35.85 3.37
N LEU A 605 3.34 -36.63 4.40
CA LEU A 605 3.50 -38.08 4.39
C LEU A 605 2.60 -38.76 3.35
N GLU A 606 1.33 -38.36 3.26
CA GLU A 606 0.36 -38.90 2.30
C GLU A 606 0.75 -38.61 0.84
N ARG A 607 1.40 -37.46 0.59
CA ARG A 607 1.77 -36.99 -0.75
C ARG A 607 3.24 -37.21 -1.11
N GLY A 608 4.05 -37.74 -0.19
CA GLY A 608 5.49 -37.92 -0.39
C GLY A 608 6.26 -36.61 -0.58
N ILE A 609 5.84 -35.54 0.09
CA ILE A 609 6.46 -34.21 0.00
C ILE A 609 7.57 -34.09 1.05
N GLU A 610 8.79 -33.85 0.60
CA GLU A 610 9.88 -33.44 1.49
C GLU A 610 9.86 -31.92 1.70
N PRO A 611 9.79 -31.44 2.96
CA PRO A 611 9.83 -30.02 3.26
C PRO A 611 11.10 -29.35 2.71
N ARG A 612 10.97 -28.18 2.11
CA ARG A 612 12.11 -27.38 1.63
C ARG A 612 12.01 -25.93 2.10
N SER A 613 13.12 -25.40 2.61
CA SER A 613 13.23 -23.96 2.88
C SER A 613 13.17 -23.17 1.58
N ILE A 614 12.48 -22.03 1.62
CA ILE A 614 12.44 -21.10 0.48
C ILE A 614 13.74 -20.30 0.49
N ASN A 615 14.58 -20.48 -0.53
CA ASN A 615 15.73 -19.60 -0.74
C ASN A 615 15.29 -18.41 -1.59
N LYS A 616 14.72 -17.39 -0.94
CA LYS A 616 14.34 -16.14 -1.61
C LYS A 616 15.61 -15.31 -1.78
N ARG A 617 16.03 -15.06 -3.03
CA ARG A 617 17.19 -14.21 -3.30
C ARG A 617 17.09 -12.95 -2.46
N ILE A 618 18.11 -12.69 -1.64
CA ILE A 618 18.35 -11.36 -1.11
C ILE A 618 18.62 -10.54 -2.37
N LYS A 619 17.68 -9.69 -2.79
CA LYS A 619 18.03 -8.69 -3.80
C LYS A 619 19.08 -7.83 -3.11
N ASP A 620 20.32 -7.89 -3.60
CA ASP A 620 21.43 -7.12 -3.07
C ASP A 620 21.07 -5.64 -3.23
N LEU A 621 20.89 -5.06 -2.05
CA LEU A 621 20.25 -3.80 -1.78
C LEU A 621 21.37 -3.03 -1.05
N ILE A 622 22.05 -2.15 -1.80
CA ILE A 622 23.28 -1.38 -1.53
C ILE A 622 24.57 -2.22 -1.57
N ASP A 623 25.37 -2.03 -2.62
CA ASP A 623 26.82 -2.06 -2.45
C ASP A 623 27.48 -0.87 -3.14
N GLY A 624 28.01 0.02 -2.31
CA GLY A 624 28.70 1.24 -2.68
C GLY A 624 29.83 1.47 -1.69
N VAL A 625 31.05 1.16 -2.16
CA VAL A 625 32.38 1.46 -1.61
C VAL A 625 33.01 0.41 -0.66
N TYR A 626 33.78 -0.55 -1.20
CA TYR A 626 35.26 -0.60 -1.19
C TYR A 626 35.80 -1.95 -1.71
N SER A 627 36.54 -1.93 -2.83
CA SER A 627 37.92 -2.46 -2.98
C SER A 627 38.22 -2.94 -4.41
N GLU A 628 39.41 -2.59 -4.88
CA GLU A 628 39.95 -2.76 -6.23
C GLU A 628 40.43 -4.20 -6.53
N LYS A 629 40.06 -4.76 -7.71
CA LYS A 629 40.96 -5.18 -8.82
C LYS A 629 40.36 -6.28 -9.71
N ALA A 630 40.58 -6.07 -11.02
CA ALA A 630 40.47 -7.00 -12.17
C ALA A 630 39.03 -7.36 -12.62
N GLY A 631 38.64 -7.31 -13.89
CA GLY A 631 39.33 -7.02 -15.15
C GLY A 631 38.30 -6.71 -16.25
N LYS A 632 38.77 -6.00 -17.28
CA LYS A 632 37.98 -5.36 -18.35
C LYS A 632 37.30 -6.38 -19.27
N GLU A 633 36.02 -6.63 -19.01
CA GLU A 633 34.97 -7.01 -19.99
C GLU A 633 33.57 -7.08 -19.32
N ALA A 634 33.50 -6.92 -17.99
CA ALA A 634 32.27 -6.81 -17.20
C ALA A 634 31.63 -5.41 -17.18
N ASP A 635 32.33 -4.36 -17.63
CA ASP A 635 31.95 -2.95 -17.39
C ASP A 635 30.68 -2.48 -18.11
N ARG A 636 30.21 -3.20 -19.15
CA ARG A 636 29.03 -2.80 -19.93
C ARG A 636 27.72 -3.39 -19.41
N LEU A 637 27.78 -4.59 -18.82
CA LEU A 637 26.65 -5.23 -18.12
C LEU A 637 26.58 -4.80 -16.64
N ALA A 638 27.73 -4.49 -16.02
CA ALA A 638 27.81 -3.99 -14.65
C ALA A 638 27.24 -2.57 -14.51
N ALA A 639 27.31 -1.72 -15.55
CA ALA A 639 26.71 -0.39 -15.52
C ALA A 639 25.17 -0.43 -15.51
N GLU A 640 24.55 -1.42 -16.18
CA GLU A 640 23.10 -1.63 -16.17
C GLU A 640 22.61 -2.29 -14.86
N SER A 641 23.44 -3.11 -14.20
CA SER A 641 23.12 -3.72 -12.90
C SER A 641 23.43 -2.81 -11.70
N ALA A 642 24.47 -1.97 -11.77
CA ALA A 642 24.81 -1.01 -10.72
C ALA A 642 23.81 0.15 -10.63
N LEU A 643 23.21 0.55 -11.76
CA LEU A 643 22.11 1.54 -11.75
C LEU A 643 20.79 0.92 -11.30
N ARG A 644 20.59 -0.40 -11.52
CA ARG A 644 19.46 -1.17 -10.99
C ARG A 644 19.48 -1.29 -9.46
N ALA A 645 20.66 -1.29 -8.85
CA ALA A 645 20.84 -1.56 -7.43
C ALA A 645 20.73 -0.32 -6.53
N SER A 646 20.85 0.90 -7.05
CA SER A 646 20.78 2.13 -6.24
C SER A 646 19.36 2.56 -5.86
N VAL A 647 18.35 1.81 -6.30
CA VAL A 647 16.96 2.26 -6.45
C VAL A 647 16.02 1.55 -5.50
N ASP A 648 16.16 0.24 -5.37
CA ASP A 648 15.29 -0.59 -4.51
C ASP A 648 15.57 -0.36 -3.01
N ASP A 649 16.69 0.30 -2.65
CA ASP A 649 17.12 0.64 -1.28
C ASP A 649 16.67 1.99 -0.77
N MET A 650 16.17 2.81 -1.68
CA MET A 650 15.78 4.15 -1.31
C MET A 650 14.50 4.05 -0.50
N SER A 651 14.53 4.60 0.71
CA SER A 651 13.36 5.14 1.40
C SER A 651 12.32 5.67 0.41
N GLU A 652 11.00 5.48 0.62
CA GLU A 652 9.98 6.12 -0.23
C GLU A 652 10.24 7.63 -0.40
N LYS A 653 10.77 8.28 0.64
CA LYS A 653 11.16 9.69 0.65
C LYS A 653 12.43 9.98 -0.15
N ASP A 654 13.37 9.03 -0.20
CA ASP A 654 14.58 9.16 -1.01
C ASP A 654 14.31 8.77 -2.48
N VAL A 655 13.46 7.78 -2.76
CA VAL A 655 12.93 7.51 -4.10
C VAL A 655 12.21 8.76 -4.61
N ALA A 656 11.30 9.33 -3.84
CA ALA A 656 10.58 10.53 -4.24
C ALA A 656 11.54 11.70 -4.46
N ARG A 657 12.58 11.85 -3.60
CA ARG A 657 13.62 12.87 -3.78
C ARG A 657 14.46 12.64 -5.03
N GLU A 658 14.79 11.39 -5.34
CA GLU A 658 15.61 11.02 -6.49
C GLU A 658 14.83 11.09 -7.79
N ILE A 659 13.57 10.64 -7.81
CA ILE A 659 12.61 10.92 -8.88
C ILE A 659 12.55 12.42 -9.13
N LYS A 660 12.39 13.23 -8.08
CA LYS A 660 12.34 14.69 -8.19
C LYS A 660 13.65 15.28 -8.67
N ARG A 661 14.79 14.72 -8.26
CA ARG A 661 16.14 15.12 -8.70
C ARG A 661 16.34 14.81 -10.17
N LEU A 662 16.03 13.58 -10.60
CA LEU A 662 16.12 13.13 -11.98
C LEU A 662 15.11 13.86 -12.87
N GLU A 663 13.88 14.12 -12.42
CA GLU A 663 12.90 14.94 -13.14
C GLU A 663 13.42 16.37 -13.33
N LYS A 664 13.99 16.97 -12.28
CA LYS A 664 14.59 18.30 -12.38
C LYS A 664 15.79 18.31 -13.33
N LEU A 665 16.67 17.31 -13.25
CA LEU A 665 17.85 17.16 -14.11
C LEU A 665 17.44 16.91 -15.57
N MET A 666 16.42 16.09 -15.79
CA MET A 666 15.82 15.82 -17.09
C MET A 666 15.24 17.09 -17.71
N LEU A 667 14.45 17.86 -16.94
CA LEU A 667 13.90 19.15 -17.37
C LEU A 667 15.00 20.19 -17.63
N GLU A 668 16.08 20.16 -16.86
CA GLU A 668 17.24 21.03 -17.05
C GLU A 668 17.97 20.71 -18.37
N HIS A 669 18.25 19.44 -18.65
CA HIS A 669 18.81 19.01 -19.94
C HIS A 669 17.88 19.34 -21.11
N ALA A 670 16.56 19.18 -20.95
CA ALA A 670 15.59 19.55 -21.96
C ALA A 670 15.57 21.07 -22.21
N ARG A 671 15.67 21.90 -21.16
CA ARG A 671 15.79 23.37 -21.27
C ARG A 671 17.09 23.79 -21.97
N ASN A 672 18.17 23.06 -21.74
CA ASN A 672 19.47 23.30 -22.36
C ASN A 672 19.59 22.72 -23.79
N LEU A 673 18.49 22.20 -24.36
CA LEU A 673 18.44 21.59 -25.70
C LEU A 673 19.32 20.32 -25.84
N GLU A 674 19.69 19.69 -24.73
CA GLU A 674 20.47 18.46 -24.68
C GLU A 674 19.54 17.23 -24.71
N PHE A 675 18.75 17.09 -25.78
CA PHE A 675 17.66 16.11 -25.85
C PHE A 675 18.11 14.64 -25.68
N GLU A 676 19.31 14.29 -26.13
CA GLU A 676 19.86 12.93 -25.93
C GLU A 676 20.15 12.64 -24.46
N LYS A 677 20.68 13.63 -23.72
CA LYS A 677 20.92 13.50 -22.27
C LYS A 677 19.59 13.49 -21.52
N ALA A 678 18.65 14.34 -21.90
CA ALA A 678 17.31 14.35 -21.33
C ALA A 678 16.60 13.00 -21.54
N ALA A 679 16.69 12.42 -22.74
CA ALA A 679 16.16 11.08 -23.03
C ALA A 679 16.87 9.99 -22.21
N GLY A 680 18.19 10.08 -22.03
CA GLY A 680 18.93 9.18 -21.14
C GLY A 680 18.45 9.26 -19.69
N VAL A 681 18.27 10.46 -19.14
CA VAL A 681 17.74 10.67 -17.78
C VAL A 681 16.27 10.23 -17.68
N ARG A 682 15.47 10.40 -18.74
CA ARG A 682 14.09 9.87 -18.82
C ARG A 682 14.08 8.36 -18.75
N ASP A 683 14.94 7.69 -19.50
CA ASP A 683 15.00 6.23 -19.51
C ASP A 683 15.47 5.71 -18.15
N GLN A 684 16.40 6.41 -17.50
CA GLN A 684 16.77 6.17 -16.10
C GLN A 684 15.59 6.40 -15.15
N LEU A 685 14.80 7.46 -15.32
CA LEU A 685 13.62 7.76 -14.50
C LEU A 685 12.51 6.71 -14.69
N SER A 686 12.23 6.32 -15.93
CA SER A 686 11.26 5.29 -16.27
C SER A 686 11.69 3.94 -15.71
N HIS A 687 12.99 3.64 -15.78
CA HIS A 687 13.55 2.43 -15.21
C HIS A 687 13.51 2.46 -13.67
N LEU A 688 13.87 3.59 -13.03
CA LEU A 688 13.71 3.82 -11.59
C LEU A 688 12.27 3.59 -11.14
N LYS A 689 11.30 4.19 -11.85
CA LYS A 689 9.86 4.03 -11.59
C LYS A 689 9.41 2.58 -11.80
N ALA A 690 9.88 1.93 -12.86
CA ALA A 690 9.58 0.53 -13.13
C ALA A 690 10.17 -0.44 -12.11
N GLN A 691 11.28 -0.09 -11.47
CA GLN A 691 11.89 -0.89 -10.41
C GLN A 691 11.16 -0.73 -9.08
N VAL A 692 10.91 0.51 -8.66
CA VAL A 692 10.27 0.77 -7.35
C VAL A 692 8.79 0.42 -7.36
N PHE A 693 8.09 0.68 -8.46
CA PHE A 693 6.63 0.51 -8.55
C PHE A 693 6.23 -0.67 -9.46
N GLY A 694 7.17 -1.46 -9.96
CA GLY A 694 6.91 -2.43 -11.03
C GLY A 694 6.72 -1.74 -12.39
N ALA A 695 6.89 -2.47 -13.50
CA ALA A 695 6.79 -1.90 -14.85
C ALA A 695 5.52 -1.04 -14.97
N SER A 696 5.59 0.18 -15.48
CA SER A 696 4.40 0.91 -15.91
C SER A 696 3.77 0.08 -17.02
N GLY A 697 2.54 -0.39 -16.82
CA GLY A 697 1.78 -0.99 -17.92
C GLY A 697 1.78 0.01 -19.06
N HIS A 698 2.30 -0.38 -20.23
CA HIS A 698 1.98 0.35 -21.43
C HIS A 698 0.46 0.34 -21.52
N ASP A 699 -0.17 1.51 -21.33
CA ASP A 699 -1.58 1.70 -21.63
C ASP A 699 -1.74 1.27 -23.09
N GLN A 700 -2.23 0.05 -23.30
CA GLN A 700 -2.72 -0.38 -24.60
C GLN A 700 -4.00 0.40 -24.81
N VAL A 701 -3.85 1.55 -25.45
CA VAL A 701 -4.97 2.35 -25.93
C VAL A 701 -5.72 1.47 -26.94
N ALA A 702 -6.91 1.01 -26.56
CA ALA A 702 -7.85 0.35 -27.46
C ALA A 702 -8.54 1.36 -28.38
#